data_AF-A0A1I2XYJ5-F1
#
_entry.id   AF-A0A1I2XYJ5-F1
#
_cell.length_a   1.000
_cell.length_b   1.000
_cell.length_c   1.000
_cell.angle_alpha   90.00
_cell.angle_beta   90.00
_cell.angle_gamma   90.00
#
_symmetry.space_group_name_H-M   'P 1'
#
loop_
_entity.id
_entity.type
_entity.pdbx_description
1 polymer ?
#
loop_
_entity_poly.entity_id
_entity_poly.type
_entity_poly.pdbx_seq_one_letter_code
_entity_poly.pdbx_strand_id
1 'polypeptide(L)'
;MKRNKLFLLLLVGLGLGAFFALDGDDLLELEFLRAQLDNFHSWFDDSPWLMAGGFFLIYVTAAGLSLPGAALLTLLAGALFGLGKGLLIASFASSIGATLAFLMSRTLLRDTIEKRFKGALRSVNRGLERDGSFYLFSLRLVPIFPFFVVNLAMGVTRLKTLTFYWVSQLGMLPGTAVYANAGKQLSTLESLEGILSPELLFSLILLGLFPLVGKKIVDGVNRRRQRRHFSRPRHFDYDIVVIGAGSAGLVASYIASAIKARVALVEQHRMGGDCLNTGCVPSKALIRAARAAHEVRTASRFGVHAGEPRIDFADVMAHVHDAIAKVAPHDSAERYTQLGVDVIEAQATLESPWVVSAGERRLTARHVVIATGARPRLPDLPGLENVEVLTSENLWALDTLPERLAILGGGAIGCELGQSFARLGSQVTLVEGGPRLLAKEDDDVSDLVRQRLSAEGVTVHTDTRPVIVETDEKGQHALIVERDGTHHEIPFDRLLVCVGRQANVEGLGLESLGVLTTDQGTLEINDYLQTRWPNVWACGDVCGPFQLTHAGAHQAWHATVNALFGDLKRFAVDYRVIPVVTYTQPEVARVGLNERQARSEGIKYEVTHYALHDNDRAIAEGATEGFVKVLTEPGKDRILGATLVGENAGEWLAEITLAMKRRTGLNKLLGTVHPYPTLSEASKSAAGQWKNAHKPEQLLRWLERYFAWRRHSRRQ
;
A
#
# COMPACT_ATOMS: atom_id res chain seq x y z
N MET A 1 -9.26 23.79 26.34
CA MET A 1 -8.79 24.69 25.26
C MET A 1 -7.84 25.70 25.88
N LYS A 2 -6.59 25.83 25.43
CA LYS A 2 -5.61 26.75 26.05
C LYS A 2 -6.05 28.21 25.85
N ARG A 3 -5.94 29.05 26.89
CA ARG A 3 -6.35 30.47 26.95
C ARG A 3 -5.89 31.31 25.74
N ASN A 4 -4.74 30.97 25.17
CA ASN A 4 -4.17 31.64 23.99
C ASN A 4 -4.95 31.36 22.68
N LYS A 5 -5.64 30.22 22.55
CA LYS A 5 -6.50 29.90 21.38
C LYS A 5 -7.78 30.72 21.39
N LEU A 6 -8.34 30.99 22.57
CA LEU A 6 -9.57 31.79 22.70
C LEU A 6 -9.29 33.26 22.34
N PHE A 7 -8.17 33.81 22.82
CA PHE A 7 -7.76 35.18 22.55
C PHE A 7 -7.55 35.45 21.04
N LEU A 8 -6.92 34.53 20.32
CA LEU A 8 -6.68 34.67 18.88
C LEU A 8 -7.95 34.49 18.03
N LEU A 9 -8.85 33.59 18.42
CA LEU A 9 -10.16 33.45 17.76
C LEU A 9 -11.03 34.69 17.99
N LEU A 10 -10.92 35.32 19.16
CA LEU A 10 -11.59 36.58 19.48
C LEU A 10 -11.05 37.74 18.65
N LEU A 11 -9.73 37.80 18.44
CA LEU A 11 -9.08 38.79 17.55
C LEU A 11 -9.49 38.62 16.09
N VAL A 12 -9.55 37.39 15.58
CA VAL A 12 -10.00 37.11 14.20
C VAL A 12 -11.49 37.39 14.05
N GLY A 13 -12.30 37.03 15.04
CA GLY A 13 -13.74 37.34 15.07
C GLY A 13 -14.01 38.85 15.13
N LEU A 14 -13.24 39.61 15.91
CA LEU A 14 -13.29 41.07 15.95
C LEU A 14 -12.87 41.69 14.61
N GLY A 15 -11.85 41.15 13.93
CA GLY A 15 -11.43 41.62 12.61
C GLY A 15 -12.47 41.38 11.52
N LEU A 16 -13.11 40.21 11.51
CA LEU A 16 -14.22 39.91 10.58
C LEU A 16 -15.48 40.72 10.90
N GLY A 17 -15.79 40.91 12.19
CA GLY A 17 -16.91 41.74 12.63
C GLY A 17 -16.72 43.22 12.27
N ALA A 18 -15.50 43.75 12.39
CA ALA A 18 -15.18 45.12 11.99
C ALA A 18 -15.28 45.34 10.46
N PHE A 19 -14.94 44.32 9.65
CA PHE A 19 -15.04 44.41 8.19
C PHE A 19 -16.50 44.55 7.69
N PHE A 20 -17.43 43.78 8.27
CA PHE A 20 -18.85 43.87 7.91
C PHE A 20 -19.58 45.03 8.61
N ALA A 21 -19.10 45.49 9.76
CA ALA A 21 -19.68 46.64 10.48
C ALA A 21 -19.27 48.01 9.91
N LEU A 22 -18.31 48.05 8.99
CA LEU A 22 -17.81 49.26 8.33
C LEU A 22 -18.25 49.34 6.85
N ASP A 23 -19.34 48.65 6.48
CA ASP A 23 -19.87 48.61 5.12
C ASP A 23 -18.78 48.24 4.07
N GLY A 24 -18.02 47.17 4.34
CA GLY A 24 -16.98 46.65 3.46
C GLY A 24 -17.46 46.24 2.05
N ASP A 25 -18.77 46.20 1.86
CA ASP A 25 -19.49 45.85 0.65
C ASP A 25 -19.45 47.01 -0.37
N ASP A 26 -19.54 48.26 0.12
CA ASP A 26 -19.48 49.50 -0.67
C ASP A 26 -18.03 49.84 -1.12
N LEU A 27 -17.03 49.31 -0.40
CA LEU A 27 -15.59 49.38 -0.75
C LEU A 27 -15.24 48.64 -2.05
N LEU A 28 -16.16 47.85 -2.60
CA LEU A 28 -15.99 47.04 -3.81
C LEU A 28 -16.71 47.63 -5.04
N GLU A 29 -17.41 48.75 -4.93
CA GLU A 29 -17.98 49.47 -6.09
C GLU A 29 -16.88 50.13 -6.94
N LEU A 30 -16.97 49.98 -8.26
CA LEU A 30 -15.90 50.36 -9.20
C LEU A 30 -15.63 51.87 -9.22
N GLU A 31 -16.65 52.69 -8.96
CA GLU A 31 -16.53 54.16 -8.89
C GLU A 31 -15.82 54.62 -7.61
N PHE A 32 -16.09 53.98 -6.46
CA PHE A 32 -15.40 54.26 -5.20
C PHE A 32 -13.91 53.88 -5.26
N LEU A 33 -13.58 52.75 -5.91
CA LEU A 33 -12.21 52.31 -6.14
C LEU A 33 -11.41 53.29 -7.01
N ARG A 34 -12.02 53.91 -8.03
CA ARG A 34 -11.38 54.96 -8.84
C ARG A 34 -11.16 56.26 -8.06
N ALA A 35 -12.16 56.73 -7.32
CA ALA A 35 -12.03 57.94 -6.48
C ALA A 35 -10.97 57.79 -5.37
N GLN A 36 -10.82 56.59 -4.81
CA GLN A 36 -9.77 56.27 -3.84
C GLN A 36 -8.40 56.06 -4.49
N LEU A 37 -8.32 55.62 -5.75
CA LEU A 37 -7.05 55.52 -6.50
C LEU A 37 -6.43 56.91 -6.73
N ASP A 38 -7.21 57.90 -7.13
CA ASP A 38 -6.69 59.27 -7.35
C ASP A 38 -6.22 59.93 -6.03
N ASN A 39 -6.98 59.75 -4.94
CA ASN A 39 -6.59 60.18 -3.60
C ASN A 39 -5.33 59.45 -3.10
N PHE A 40 -5.20 58.16 -3.41
CA PHE A 40 -4.02 57.38 -3.07
C PHE A 40 -2.78 57.89 -3.81
N HIS A 41 -2.89 58.24 -5.09
CA HIS A 41 -1.77 58.79 -5.86
C HIS A 41 -1.29 60.12 -5.26
N SER A 42 -2.22 61.00 -4.84
CA SER A 42 -1.92 62.22 -4.09
C SER A 42 -1.18 61.94 -2.78
N TRP A 43 -1.66 61.01 -1.95
CA TRP A 43 -1.01 60.65 -0.69
C TRP A 43 0.32 59.91 -0.87
N PHE A 44 0.46 59.15 -1.96
CA PHE A 44 1.69 58.47 -2.32
C PHE A 44 2.77 59.46 -2.76
N ASP A 45 2.41 60.54 -3.46
CA ASP A 45 3.35 61.60 -3.83
C ASP A 45 3.84 62.39 -2.60
N ASP A 46 2.98 62.60 -1.60
CA ASP A 46 3.33 63.29 -0.35
C ASP A 46 4.15 62.42 0.62
N SER A 47 3.93 61.10 0.66
CA SER A 47 4.56 60.19 1.64
C SER A 47 4.73 58.76 1.10
N PRO A 48 5.62 58.55 0.10
CA PRO A 48 5.71 57.30 -0.65
C PRO A 48 6.16 56.10 0.22
N TRP A 49 7.07 56.32 1.16
CA TRP A 49 7.57 55.26 2.05
C TRP A 49 6.55 54.82 3.09
N LEU A 50 5.73 55.74 3.59
CA LEU A 50 4.70 55.45 4.59
C LEU A 50 3.55 54.67 3.96
N MET A 51 3.11 55.06 2.76
CA MET A 51 2.09 54.36 2.00
C MET A 51 2.54 52.96 1.55
N ALA A 52 3.76 52.84 1.03
CA ALA A 52 4.32 51.54 0.66
C ALA A 52 4.52 50.62 1.89
N GLY A 53 5.00 51.16 3.02
CA GLY A 53 5.19 50.42 4.27
C GLY A 53 3.87 49.96 4.90
N GLY A 54 2.85 50.83 4.90
CA GLY A 54 1.51 50.48 5.37
C GLY A 54 0.87 49.37 4.54
N PHE A 55 0.93 49.50 3.20
CA PHE A 55 0.43 48.47 2.29
C PHE A 55 1.19 47.14 2.48
N PHE A 56 2.51 47.20 2.62
CA PHE A 56 3.34 46.01 2.88
C PHE A 56 2.91 45.29 4.16
N LEU A 57 2.70 46.02 5.26
CA LEU A 57 2.27 45.43 6.54
C LEU A 57 0.87 44.83 6.45
N ILE A 58 -0.07 45.50 5.79
CA ILE A 58 -1.43 44.97 5.54
C ILE A 58 -1.35 43.67 4.77
N TYR A 59 -0.53 43.64 3.70
CA TYR A 59 -0.35 42.44 2.89
C TYR A 59 0.27 41.29 3.71
N VAL A 60 1.38 41.53 4.40
CA VAL A 60 2.04 40.51 5.25
C VAL A 60 1.04 39.94 6.26
N THR A 61 0.23 40.80 6.87
CA THR A 61 -0.77 40.41 7.87
C THR A 61 -1.87 39.57 7.24
N ALA A 62 -2.44 40.00 6.12
CA ALA A 62 -3.49 39.26 5.42
C ALA A 62 -3.00 37.88 4.94
N ALA A 63 -1.80 37.81 4.37
CA ALA A 63 -1.18 36.56 3.94
C ALA A 63 -0.80 35.65 5.13
N GLY A 64 -0.33 36.23 6.24
CA GLY A 64 -0.01 35.51 7.48
C GLY A 64 -1.23 34.92 8.18
N LEU A 65 -2.33 35.68 8.21
CA LEU A 65 -3.63 35.23 8.70
C LEU A 65 -4.36 34.31 7.70
N SER A 66 -3.76 34.06 6.54
CA SER A 66 -4.33 33.17 5.51
C SER A 66 -5.72 33.61 5.04
N LEU A 67 -5.97 34.92 5.00
CA LEU A 67 -7.25 35.47 4.55
C LEU A 67 -7.45 35.22 3.04
N PRO A 68 -8.64 34.74 2.62
CA PRO A 68 -8.98 34.66 1.20
C PRO A 68 -9.03 36.09 0.63
N GLY A 69 -8.13 36.42 -0.30
CA GLY A 69 -8.01 37.78 -0.84
C GLY A 69 -6.59 38.22 -1.18
N ALA A 70 -5.56 37.44 -0.83
CA ALA A 70 -4.16 37.80 -1.14
C ALA A 70 -3.88 38.06 -2.64
N ALA A 71 -4.61 37.41 -3.55
CA ALA A 71 -4.51 37.68 -4.98
C ALA A 71 -5.04 39.08 -5.37
N LEU A 72 -6.11 39.55 -4.70
CA LEU A 72 -6.62 40.92 -4.86
C LEU A 72 -5.59 41.94 -4.38
N LEU A 73 -4.89 41.65 -3.28
CA LEU A 73 -3.79 42.50 -2.81
C LEU A 73 -2.61 42.53 -3.80
N THR A 74 -2.34 41.44 -4.52
CA THR A 74 -1.33 41.46 -5.60
C THR A 74 -1.77 42.33 -6.78
N LEU A 75 -3.05 42.26 -7.16
CA LEU A 75 -3.63 43.11 -8.20
C LEU A 75 -3.57 44.58 -7.78
N LEU A 76 -3.99 44.90 -6.55
CA LEU A 76 -3.91 46.25 -5.98
C LEU A 76 -2.47 46.76 -5.92
N ALA A 77 -1.50 45.91 -5.58
CA ALA A 77 -0.09 46.31 -5.59
C ALA A 77 0.36 46.75 -7.00
N GLY A 78 -0.11 46.05 -8.03
CA GLY A 78 0.14 46.41 -9.42
C GLY A 78 -0.56 47.70 -9.86
N ALA A 79 -1.81 47.90 -9.42
CA ALA A 79 -2.61 49.09 -9.72
C ALA A 79 -2.03 50.35 -9.07
N LEU A 80 -1.65 50.25 -7.79
CA LEU A 80 -1.21 51.38 -6.95
C LEU A 80 0.25 51.78 -7.16
N PHE A 81 1.14 50.82 -7.37
CA PHE A 81 2.60 51.07 -7.42
C PHE A 81 3.23 50.75 -8.78
N GLY A 82 2.43 50.33 -9.76
CA GLY A 82 2.88 49.85 -11.06
C GLY A 82 3.61 48.50 -10.98
N LEU A 83 4.01 47.97 -12.14
CA LEU A 83 4.59 46.62 -12.23
C LEU A 83 5.88 46.46 -11.42
N GLY A 84 6.83 47.40 -11.50
CA GLY A 84 8.14 47.25 -10.85
C GLY A 84 8.07 47.27 -9.33
N LYS A 85 7.61 48.40 -8.75
CA LYS A 85 7.51 48.57 -7.29
C LYS A 85 6.42 47.66 -6.71
N GLY A 86 5.29 47.51 -7.38
CA GLY A 86 4.20 46.62 -6.97
C GLY A 86 4.62 45.15 -6.91
N LEU A 87 5.37 44.66 -7.90
CA LEU A 87 5.94 43.31 -7.87
C LEU A 87 6.90 43.11 -6.70
N LEU A 88 7.79 44.08 -6.44
CA LEU A 88 8.75 43.99 -5.34
C LEU A 88 8.04 43.95 -3.98
N ILE A 89 7.10 44.88 -3.74
CA ILE A 89 6.32 44.94 -2.51
C ILE A 89 5.51 43.65 -2.32
N ALA A 90 4.74 43.24 -3.34
CA ALA A 90 3.89 42.05 -3.26
C ALA A 90 4.70 40.75 -3.12
N SER A 91 5.86 40.62 -3.79
CA SER A 91 6.69 39.42 -3.73
C SER A 91 7.24 39.18 -2.33
N PHE A 92 7.83 40.21 -1.70
CA PHE A 92 8.35 40.07 -0.34
C PHE A 92 7.23 39.99 0.70
N ALA A 93 6.18 40.79 0.57
CA ALA A 93 5.07 40.75 1.53
C ALA A 93 4.36 39.39 1.54
N SER A 94 4.10 38.82 0.35
CA SER A 94 3.46 37.51 0.22
C SER A 94 4.32 36.37 0.75
N SER A 95 5.64 36.39 0.53
CA SER A 95 6.55 35.34 1.02
C SER A 95 6.77 35.39 2.53
N ILE A 96 6.87 36.60 3.10
CA ILE A 96 6.95 36.78 4.56
C ILE A 96 5.63 36.36 5.20
N GLY A 97 4.49 36.83 4.69
CA GLY A 97 3.17 36.41 5.16
C GLY A 97 2.96 34.90 5.05
N ALA A 98 3.34 34.29 3.92
CA ALA A 98 3.30 32.83 3.76
C ALA A 98 4.15 32.10 4.81
N THR A 99 5.31 32.67 5.17
CA THR A 99 6.20 32.12 6.21
C THR A 99 5.59 32.24 7.59
N LEU A 100 4.89 33.35 7.89
CA LEU A 100 4.12 33.50 9.14
C LEU A 100 3.00 32.46 9.22
N ALA A 101 2.21 32.28 8.16
CA ALA A 101 1.17 31.26 8.08
C ALA A 101 1.73 29.84 8.27
N PHE A 102 2.88 29.55 7.65
CA PHE A 102 3.62 28.31 7.82
C PHE A 102 4.07 28.08 9.28
N LEU A 103 4.61 29.11 9.94
CA LEU A 103 5.05 29.05 11.35
C LEU A 103 3.86 28.91 12.31
N MET A 104 2.76 29.62 12.05
CA MET A 104 1.51 29.49 12.79
C MET A 104 0.95 28.07 12.66
N SER A 105 0.95 27.50 11.46
CA SER A 105 0.56 26.10 11.25
C SER A 105 1.46 25.15 12.04
N ARG A 106 2.78 25.35 11.95
CA ARG A 106 3.80 24.51 12.61
C ARG A 106 3.69 24.49 14.14
N THR A 107 3.28 25.60 14.74
CA THR A 107 3.32 25.80 16.20
C THR A 107 1.93 25.75 16.85
N LEU A 108 0.94 26.42 16.27
CA LEU A 108 -0.39 26.61 16.88
C LEU A 108 -1.43 25.59 16.41
N LEU A 109 -1.33 25.14 15.15
CA LEU A 109 -2.35 24.34 14.48
C LEU A 109 -1.92 22.91 14.14
N ARG A 110 -0.66 22.54 14.40
CA ARG A 110 -0.06 21.25 14.02
C ARG A 110 -0.96 20.06 14.34
N ASP A 111 -1.28 19.84 15.61
CA ASP A 111 -2.08 18.68 16.05
C ASP A 111 -3.50 18.68 15.44
N THR A 112 -4.05 19.86 15.16
CA THR A 112 -5.41 20.02 14.63
C THR A 112 -5.43 19.71 13.14
N ILE A 113 -4.46 20.22 12.39
CA ILE A 113 -4.28 19.97 10.95
C ILE A 113 -3.88 18.51 10.72
N GLU A 114 -2.93 17.99 11.50
CA GLU A 114 -2.51 16.59 11.44
C GLU A 114 -3.69 15.64 11.68
N LYS A 115 -4.52 15.87 12.71
CA LYS A 115 -5.71 15.03 12.96
C LYS A 115 -6.77 15.11 11.87
N ARG A 116 -7.05 16.31 11.33
CA ARG A 116 -8.16 16.52 10.39
C ARG A 116 -7.81 16.15 8.94
N PHE A 117 -6.55 16.25 8.55
CA PHE A 117 -6.11 16.08 7.16
C PHE A 117 -5.03 15.00 6.94
N LYS A 118 -4.91 13.99 7.83
CA LYS A 118 -3.91 12.90 7.74
C LYS A 118 -3.70 12.35 6.32
N GLY A 119 -4.77 12.04 5.59
CA GLY A 119 -4.68 11.45 4.25
C GLY A 119 -4.05 12.39 3.21
N ALA A 120 -4.44 13.66 3.20
CA ALA A 120 -3.85 14.68 2.33
C ALA A 120 -2.38 14.94 2.69
N LEU A 121 -2.06 14.95 4.00
CA LEU A 121 -0.70 15.14 4.49
C LEU A 121 0.23 13.97 4.13
N ARG A 122 -0.25 12.72 4.12
CA ARG A 122 0.53 11.57 3.62
C ARG A 122 0.97 11.79 2.16
N SER A 123 0.07 12.30 1.31
CA SER A 123 0.40 12.61 -0.08
C SER A 123 1.42 13.75 -0.21
N VAL A 124 1.28 14.80 0.61
CA VAL A 124 2.21 15.95 0.61
C VAL A 124 3.59 15.56 1.12
N ASN A 125 3.67 14.81 2.21
CA ASN A 125 4.93 14.30 2.75
C ASN A 125 5.65 13.40 1.74
N ARG A 126 4.92 12.48 1.09
CA ARG A 126 5.50 11.64 0.02
C ARG A 126 6.04 12.46 -1.14
N GLY A 127 5.32 13.52 -1.54
CA GLY A 127 5.78 14.46 -2.57
C GLY A 127 7.08 15.18 -2.19
N LEU A 128 7.18 15.63 -0.93
CA LEU A 128 8.37 16.27 -0.38
C LEU A 128 9.55 15.31 -0.19
N GLU A 129 9.30 14.08 0.24
CA GLU A 129 10.32 13.03 0.37
C GLU A 129 10.93 12.69 -0.99
N ARG A 130 10.08 12.62 -2.04
CA ARG A 130 10.52 12.29 -3.39
C ARG A 130 11.19 13.45 -4.13
N ASP A 131 10.54 14.61 -4.16
CA ASP A 131 10.94 15.75 -5.01
C ASP A 131 11.56 16.91 -4.19
N GLY A 132 11.68 16.80 -2.87
CA GLY A 132 12.31 17.80 -2.01
C GLY A 132 11.66 19.18 -2.10
N SER A 133 12.48 20.24 -2.06
CA SER A 133 12.04 21.63 -2.24
C SER A 133 11.40 21.90 -3.60
N PHE A 134 11.70 21.08 -4.62
CA PHE A 134 11.12 21.22 -5.95
C PHE A 134 9.61 20.90 -5.95
N TYR A 135 9.14 20.05 -5.03
CA TYR A 135 7.70 19.82 -4.83
C TYR A 135 6.97 21.11 -4.46
N LEU A 136 7.49 21.84 -3.47
CA LEU A 136 6.94 23.12 -3.04
C LEU A 136 7.02 24.16 -4.17
N PHE A 137 8.17 24.25 -4.85
CA PHE A 137 8.33 25.15 -5.99
C PHE A 137 7.27 24.91 -7.07
N SER A 138 7.01 23.63 -7.40
CA SER A 138 5.99 23.25 -8.37
C SER A 138 4.59 23.65 -7.93
N LEU A 139 4.24 23.41 -6.66
CA LEU A 139 2.94 23.81 -6.11
C LEU A 139 2.72 25.32 -6.13
N ARG A 140 3.78 26.14 -6.03
CA ARG A 140 3.67 27.62 -6.08
C ARG A 140 3.38 28.17 -7.46
N LEU A 141 3.73 27.42 -8.50
CA LEU A 141 3.58 27.85 -9.89
C LEU A 141 2.24 27.43 -10.50
N VAL A 142 1.51 26.51 -9.87
CA VAL A 142 0.20 26.05 -10.36
C VAL A 142 -0.90 26.94 -9.75
N PRO A 143 -1.60 27.78 -10.55
CA PRO A 143 -2.56 28.75 -10.02
C PRO A 143 -3.80 28.13 -9.35
N ILE A 144 -4.08 26.84 -9.60
CA ILE A 144 -5.27 26.14 -9.11
C ILE A 144 -5.25 25.88 -7.60
N PHE A 145 -4.06 25.85 -6.98
CA PHE A 145 -3.93 25.54 -5.57
C PHE A 145 -3.96 26.82 -4.74
N PRO A 146 -4.92 26.99 -3.81
CA PRO A 146 -4.95 28.18 -2.97
C PRO A 146 -3.68 28.27 -2.11
N PHE A 147 -2.95 29.39 -2.22
CA PHE A 147 -1.66 29.55 -1.54
C PHE A 147 -1.71 29.36 -0.03
N PHE A 148 -2.82 29.75 0.62
CA PHE A 148 -2.99 29.55 2.06
C PHE A 148 -3.02 28.07 2.44
N VAL A 149 -3.63 27.21 1.62
CA VAL A 149 -3.65 25.75 1.84
C VAL A 149 -2.23 25.20 1.77
N VAL A 150 -1.43 25.64 0.80
CA VAL A 150 -0.03 25.24 0.68
C VAL A 150 0.78 25.69 1.90
N ASN A 151 0.61 26.93 2.36
CA ASN A 151 1.31 27.46 3.55
C ASN A 151 1.03 26.62 4.80
N LEU A 152 -0.26 26.37 5.05
CA LEU A 152 -0.71 25.60 6.20
C LEU A 152 -0.26 24.14 6.11
N ALA A 153 -0.40 23.50 4.94
CA ALA A 153 0.02 22.12 4.72
C ALA A 153 1.53 21.94 4.90
N MET A 154 2.35 22.86 4.40
CA MET A 154 3.81 22.78 4.54
C MET A 154 4.26 22.98 5.99
N GLY A 155 3.53 23.77 6.78
CA GLY A 155 3.87 24.03 8.19
C GLY A 155 3.96 22.78 9.07
N VAL A 156 3.17 21.76 8.75
CA VAL A 156 3.16 20.46 9.46
C VAL A 156 4.16 19.44 8.92
N THR A 157 4.89 19.78 7.86
CA THR A 157 5.92 18.91 7.26
C THR A 157 7.30 19.11 7.93
N ARG A 158 8.28 18.27 7.56
CA ARG A 158 9.69 18.38 8.01
C ARG A 158 10.51 19.47 7.30
N LEU A 159 9.90 20.26 6.40
CA LEU A 159 10.61 21.25 5.60
C LEU A 159 11.23 22.35 6.47
N LYS A 160 12.50 22.73 6.23
CA LYS A 160 13.14 23.83 6.97
C LYS A 160 12.50 25.17 6.63
N THR A 161 12.32 26.05 7.62
CA THR A 161 11.67 27.37 7.44
C THR A 161 12.40 28.23 6.39
N LEU A 162 13.73 28.25 6.42
CA LEU A 162 14.54 28.99 5.43
C LEU A 162 14.34 28.44 4.01
N THR A 163 14.27 27.12 3.85
CA THR A 163 13.97 26.49 2.56
C THR A 163 12.57 26.86 2.10
N PHE A 164 11.58 26.86 2.98
CA PHE A 164 10.21 27.27 2.66
C PHE A 164 10.15 28.72 2.17
N TYR A 165 10.83 29.66 2.86
CA TYR A 165 10.86 31.07 2.48
C TYR A 165 11.45 31.27 1.09
N TRP A 166 12.68 30.79 0.84
CA TRP A 166 13.36 31.01 -0.44
C TRP A 166 12.65 30.34 -1.61
N VAL A 167 12.14 29.12 -1.41
CA VAL A 167 11.38 28.41 -2.44
C VAL A 167 10.05 29.11 -2.72
N SER A 168 9.39 29.66 -1.70
CA SER A 168 8.16 30.44 -1.89
C SER A 168 8.43 31.77 -2.60
N GLN A 169 9.51 32.48 -2.23
CA GLN A 169 9.93 33.72 -2.89
C GLN A 169 10.19 33.49 -4.39
N LEU A 170 10.96 32.46 -4.74
CA LEU A 170 11.27 32.15 -6.13
C LEU A 170 10.06 31.58 -6.88
N GLY A 171 9.28 30.71 -6.24
CA GLY A 171 8.15 30.02 -6.86
C GLY A 171 6.92 30.89 -7.06
N MET A 172 6.71 31.90 -6.21
CA MET A 172 5.57 32.82 -6.32
C MET A 172 5.87 33.99 -7.27
N LEU A 173 7.13 34.39 -7.44
CA LEU A 173 7.53 35.56 -8.23
C LEU A 173 6.89 35.62 -9.64
N PRO A 174 6.86 34.54 -10.45
CA PRO A 174 6.24 34.59 -11.76
C PRO A 174 4.73 34.83 -11.70
N GLY A 175 4.03 34.19 -10.75
CA GLY A 175 2.60 34.42 -10.53
C GLY A 175 2.33 35.84 -10.04
N THR A 176 3.13 36.32 -9.08
CA THR A 176 3.07 37.69 -8.57
C THR A 176 3.27 38.70 -9.70
N ALA A 177 4.17 38.44 -10.65
CA ALA A 177 4.38 39.31 -11.80
C ALA A 177 3.17 39.35 -12.74
N VAL A 178 2.54 38.20 -13.00
CA VAL A 178 1.31 38.12 -13.81
C VAL A 178 0.17 38.90 -13.15
N TYR A 179 -0.08 38.68 -11.86
CA TYR A 179 -1.12 39.40 -11.13
C TYR A 179 -0.80 40.90 -10.96
N ALA A 180 0.44 41.28 -10.69
CA ALA A 180 0.82 42.70 -10.62
C ALA A 180 0.69 43.39 -11.99
N ASN A 181 0.99 42.69 -13.09
CA ASN A 181 0.79 43.24 -14.43
C ASN A 181 -0.69 43.38 -14.77
N ALA A 182 -1.52 42.39 -14.42
CA ALA A 182 -2.98 42.48 -14.56
C ALA A 182 -3.54 43.65 -13.74
N GLY A 183 -3.03 43.86 -12.52
CA GLY A 183 -3.37 45.00 -11.67
C GLY A 183 -3.05 46.36 -12.30
N LYS A 184 -1.87 46.47 -12.92
CA LYS A 184 -1.49 47.66 -13.69
C LYS A 184 -2.41 47.91 -14.89
N GLN A 185 -2.94 46.86 -15.52
CA GLN A 185 -3.89 46.98 -16.63
C GLN A 185 -5.30 47.33 -16.13
N LEU A 186 -5.69 46.87 -14.93
CA LEU A 186 -6.95 47.21 -14.29
C LEU A 186 -7.09 48.71 -14.01
N SER A 187 -6.00 49.42 -13.70
CA SER A 187 -6.04 50.88 -13.55
C SER A 187 -6.25 51.64 -14.87
N THR A 188 -6.22 50.95 -16.02
CA THR A 188 -6.40 51.55 -17.35
C THR A 188 -7.69 51.12 -18.08
N LEU A 189 -8.53 50.24 -17.51
CA LEU A 189 -9.70 49.67 -18.18
C LEU A 189 -11.03 50.28 -17.67
N GLU A 190 -12.01 50.41 -18.57
CA GLU A 190 -13.33 51.01 -18.31
C GLU A 190 -14.43 49.99 -17.94
N SER A 191 -14.16 48.68 -17.99
CA SER A 191 -15.14 47.64 -17.59
C SER A 191 -14.50 46.34 -17.05
N LEU A 192 -15.26 45.62 -16.21
CA LEU A 192 -14.86 44.35 -15.59
C LEU A 192 -14.82 43.15 -16.56
N GLU A 193 -15.42 43.25 -17.75
CA GLU A 193 -15.40 42.17 -18.76
C GLU A 193 -13.99 41.93 -19.36
N GLY A 194 -13.07 42.88 -19.24
CA GLY A 194 -11.67 42.74 -19.67
C GLY A 194 -10.77 41.92 -18.74
N ILE A 195 -11.26 41.52 -17.55
CA ILE A 195 -10.48 40.84 -16.51
C ILE A 195 -10.04 39.42 -16.93
N LEU A 196 -10.82 38.76 -17.78
CA LEU A 196 -10.49 37.44 -18.34
C LEU A 196 -9.98 37.58 -19.77
N SER A 197 -9.02 38.48 -20.01
CA SER A 197 -8.41 38.60 -21.32
C SER A 197 -7.78 37.26 -21.74
N PRO A 198 -7.91 36.85 -23.02
CA PRO A 198 -7.25 35.64 -23.53
C PRO A 198 -5.74 35.61 -23.23
N GLU A 199 -5.10 36.78 -23.15
CA GLU A 199 -3.69 36.95 -22.80
C GLU A 199 -3.38 36.61 -21.33
N LEU A 200 -4.25 37.02 -20.39
CA LEU A 200 -4.10 36.67 -18.98
C LEU A 200 -4.35 35.18 -18.76
N LEU A 201 -5.41 34.64 -19.37
CA LEU A 201 -5.70 33.20 -19.32
C LEU A 201 -4.57 32.37 -19.92
N PHE A 202 -4.01 32.79 -21.06
CA PHE A 202 -2.86 32.14 -21.67
C PHE A 202 -1.61 32.22 -20.78
N SER A 203 -1.34 33.38 -20.18
CA SER A 203 -0.21 33.56 -19.25
C SER A 203 -0.35 32.68 -17.99
N LEU A 204 -1.56 32.55 -17.44
CA LEU A 204 -1.86 31.68 -16.30
C LEU A 204 -1.76 30.18 -16.66
N ILE A 205 -2.21 29.79 -17.86
CA ILE A 205 -2.06 28.42 -18.38
C ILE A 205 -0.57 28.10 -18.58
N LEU A 206 0.19 29.00 -19.20
CA LEU A 206 1.61 28.82 -19.47
C LEU A 206 2.42 28.76 -18.16
N LEU A 207 2.03 29.57 -17.17
CA LEU A 207 2.58 29.50 -15.82
C LEU A 207 2.29 28.16 -15.13
N GLY A 208 1.08 27.63 -15.28
CA GLY A 208 0.71 26.30 -14.77
C GLY A 208 1.42 25.14 -15.49
N LEU A 209 1.77 25.31 -16.77
CA LEU A 209 2.52 24.31 -17.56
C LEU A 209 4.03 24.37 -17.32
N PHE A 210 4.59 25.52 -16.95
CA PHE A 210 6.02 25.73 -16.78
C PHE A 210 6.70 24.75 -15.80
N PRO A 211 6.12 24.41 -14.61
CA PRO A 211 6.69 23.41 -13.71
C PRO A 211 6.72 22.01 -14.31
N LEU A 212 5.69 21.66 -15.07
CA LEU A 212 5.59 20.34 -15.71
C LEU A 212 6.66 20.20 -16.79
N VAL A 213 6.88 21.26 -17.57
CA VAL A 213 7.95 21.34 -18.57
C VAL A 213 9.32 21.35 -17.89
N GLY A 214 9.53 22.18 -16.86
CA GLY A 214 10.77 22.25 -16.10
C GLY A 214 11.14 20.92 -15.45
N LYS A 215 10.16 20.22 -14.84
CA LYS A 215 10.35 18.87 -14.30
C LYS A 215 10.75 17.88 -15.39
N LYS A 216 10.05 17.87 -16.53
CA LYS A 216 10.40 17.01 -17.68
C LYS A 216 11.82 17.29 -18.19
N ILE A 217 12.25 18.55 -18.21
CA ILE A 217 13.61 18.93 -18.62
C ILE A 217 14.62 18.42 -17.60
N VAL A 218 14.42 18.67 -16.31
CA VAL A 218 15.32 18.21 -15.23
C VAL A 218 15.42 16.68 -15.22
N ASP A 219 14.29 15.99 -15.29
CA ASP A 219 14.22 14.53 -15.40
C ASP A 219 14.95 14.05 -16.67
N GLY A 220 14.77 14.76 -17.80
CA GLY A 220 15.47 14.49 -19.05
C GLY A 220 16.99 14.67 -18.95
N VAL A 221 17.45 15.72 -18.27
CA VAL A 221 18.88 16.00 -18.02
C VAL A 221 19.48 14.96 -17.08
N ASN A 222 18.78 14.62 -15.98
CA ASN A 222 19.21 13.59 -15.04
C ASN A 222 19.29 12.23 -15.73
N ARG A 223 18.30 11.87 -16.55
CA ARG A 223 18.33 10.66 -17.39
C ARG A 223 19.52 10.69 -18.35
N ARG A 224 19.79 11.81 -19.03
CA ARG A 224 20.94 11.92 -19.94
C ARG A 224 22.27 11.77 -19.20
N ARG A 225 22.41 12.36 -18.01
CA ARG A 225 23.60 12.22 -17.15
C ARG A 225 23.82 10.78 -16.72
N GLN A 226 22.78 10.11 -16.22
CA GLN A 226 22.85 8.69 -15.81
C GLN A 226 23.19 7.77 -16.99
N ARG A 227 22.68 8.07 -18.19
CA ARG A 227 22.98 7.33 -19.42
C ARG A 227 24.39 7.57 -19.97
N ARG A 228 25.17 8.52 -19.48
CA ARG A 228 26.54 8.75 -20.00
C ARG A 228 27.46 7.53 -19.80
N HIS A 229 27.17 6.69 -18.80
CA HIS A 229 27.96 5.51 -18.50
C HIS A 229 27.59 4.28 -19.35
N PHE A 230 26.45 4.32 -20.06
CA PHE A 230 25.95 3.17 -20.83
C PHE A 230 25.51 3.59 -22.23
N SER A 231 26.05 2.90 -23.25
CA SER A 231 25.68 3.13 -24.65
C SER A 231 24.34 2.47 -24.97
N ARG A 232 23.33 3.28 -25.31
CA ARG A 232 22.02 2.77 -25.75
C ARG A 232 22.17 2.09 -27.13
N PRO A 233 21.72 0.84 -27.30
CA PRO A 233 21.68 0.19 -28.61
C PRO A 233 20.88 0.98 -29.65
N ARG A 234 21.30 0.93 -30.92
CA ARG A 234 20.57 1.56 -32.05
C ARG A 234 19.29 0.80 -32.40
N HIS A 235 19.35 -0.52 -32.28
CA HIS A 235 18.23 -1.44 -32.49
C HIS A 235 18.10 -2.32 -31.23
N PHE A 236 16.89 -2.80 -30.99
CA PHE A 236 16.59 -3.73 -29.89
C PHE A 236 16.08 -5.02 -30.49
N ASP A 237 16.56 -6.14 -29.96
CA ASP A 237 16.08 -7.47 -30.34
C ASP A 237 14.67 -7.70 -29.77
N TYR A 238 14.40 -7.19 -28.57
CA TYR A 238 13.13 -7.36 -27.86
C TYR A 238 12.54 -6.03 -27.40
N ASP A 239 11.20 -5.99 -27.30
CA ASP A 239 10.53 -4.90 -26.60
C ASP A 239 10.71 -5.03 -25.09
N ILE A 240 10.67 -6.27 -24.60
CA ILE A 240 10.81 -6.58 -23.18
C ILE A 240 11.57 -7.89 -22.96
N VAL A 241 12.53 -7.88 -22.04
CA VAL A 241 13.14 -9.08 -21.47
C VAL A 241 12.60 -9.25 -20.05
N VAL A 242 12.11 -10.43 -19.73
CA VAL A 242 11.66 -10.80 -18.39
C VAL A 242 12.68 -11.78 -17.80
N ILE A 243 13.16 -11.50 -16.59
CA ILE A 243 14.13 -12.33 -15.87
C ILE A 243 13.41 -13.04 -14.73
N GLY A 244 13.36 -14.37 -14.79
CA GLY A 244 12.64 -15.24 -13.87
C GLY A 244 11.27 -15.67 -14.41
N ALA A 245 11.03 -16.97 -14.44
CA ALA A 245 9.80 -17.64 -14.88
C ALA A 245 8.99 -18.19 -13.70
N GLY A 246 9.03 -17.51 -12.56
CA GLY A 246 8.00 -17.63 -11.53
C GLY A 246 6.69 -16.95 -11.97
N SER A 247 5.64 -17.07 -11.15
CA SER A 247 4.29 -16.59 -11.54
C SER A 247 4.24 -15.11 -11.96
N ALA A 248 5.04 -14.23 -11.36
CA ALA A 248 5.11 -12.83 -11.78
C ALA A 248 5.72 -12.67 -13.19
N GLY A 249 6.84 -13.34 -13.48
CA GLY A 249 7.50 -13.25 -14.78
C GLY A 249 6.73 -13.95 -15.91
N LEU A 250 6.09 -15.07 -15.60
CA LEU A 250 5.16 -15.76 -16.49
C LEU A 250 3.98 -14.85 -16.87
N VAL A 251 3.33 -14.21 -15.88
CA VAL A 251 2.24 -13.26 -16.14
C VAL A 251 2.73 -12.04 -16.94
N ALA A 252 3.90 -11.50 -16.63
CA ALA A 252 4.48 -10.38 -17.39
C ALA A 252 4.71 -10.75 -18.86
N SER A 253 5.32 -11.92 -19.10
CA SER A 253 5.60 -12.44 -20.44
C SER A 253 4.32 -12.71 -21.22
N TYR A 254 3.32 -13.31 -20.58
CA TYR A 254 2.00 -13.56 -21.16
C TYR A 254 1.31 -12.25 -21.59
N ILE A 255 1.25 -11.25 -20.71
CA ILE A 255 0.61 -9.96 -21.01
C ILE A 255 1.33 -9.26 -22.17
N ALA A 256 2.65 -9.21 -22.15
CA ALA A 256 3.44 -8.58 -23.20
C ALA A 256 3.25 -9.28 -24.56
N SER A 257 3.27 -10.62 -24.58
CA SER A 257 3.06 -11.38 -25.81
C SER A 257 1.63 -11.25 -26.34
N ALA A 258 0.62 -11.24 -25.45
CA ALA A 258 -0.79 -11.11 -25.84
C ALA A 258 -1.06 -9.80 -26.62
N ILE A 259 -0.30 -8.74 -26.34
CA ILE A 259 -0.37 -7.46 -27.06
C ILE A 259 0.66 -7.35 -28.21
N LYS A 260 1.25 -8.48 -28.63
CA LYS A 260 2.19 -8.62 -29.75
C LYS A 260 3.54 -7.91 -29.57
N ALA A 261 3.96 -7.65 -28.33
CA ALA A 261 5.33 -7.23 -28.07
C ALA A 261 6.30 -8.41 -28.28
N ARG A 262 7.54 -8.12 -28.71
CA ARG A 262 8.58 -9.15 -28.80
C ARG A 262 9.19 -9.39 -27.42
N VAL A 263 9.02 -10.60 -26.89
CA VAL A 263 9.37 -10.96 -25.51
C VAL A 263 10.47 -12.02 -25.49
N ALA A 264 11.48 -11.82 -24.65
CA ALA A 264 12.33 -12.91 -24.17
C ALA A 264 12.08 -13.16 -22.68
N LEU A 265 11.96 -14.43 -22.30
CA LEU A 265 11.86 -14.88 -20.92
C LEU A 265 13.10 -15.70 -20.59
N VAL A 266 13.88 -15.26 -19.60
CA VAL A 266 15.12 -15.92 -19.18
C VAL A 266 14.90 -16.57 -17.82
N GLU A 267 15.12 -17.88 -17.73
CA GLU A 267 14.98 -18.67 -16.50
C GLU A 267 16.21 -19.56 -16.30
N GLN A 268 16.74 -19.62 -15.08
CA GLN A 268 17.96 -20.38 -14.76
C GLN A 268 17.68 -21.76 -14.16
N HIS A 269 16.45 -22.00 -13.71
CA HIS A 269 15.98 -23.23 -13.07
C HIS A 269 14.73 -23.76 -13.78
N ARG A 270 13.77 -24.30 -13.02
CA ARG A 270 12.52 -24.84 -13.55
C ARG A 270 11.49 -23.73 -13.78
N MET A 271 10.80 -23.81 -14.91
CA MET A 271 9.62 -22.98 -15.20
C MET A 271 8.56 -23.12 -14.10
N GLY A 272 7.77 -22.07 -13.89
CA GLY A 272 6.75 -21.97 -12.83
C GLY A 272 7.28 -21.45 -11.50
N GLY A 273 8.60 -21.44 -11.30
CA GLY A 273 9.27 -20.96 -10.09
C GLY A 273 8.77 -21.65 -8.82
N ASP A 274 8.91 -20.97 -7.68
CA ASP A 274 8.56 -21.54 -6.38
C ASP A 274 7.09 -21.99 -6.30
N CYS A 275 6.16 -21.16 -6.79
CA CYS A 275 4.73 -21.41 -6.62
C CYS A 275 4.31 -22.80 -7.13
N LEU A 276 4.80 -23.19 -8.30
CA LEU A 276 4.56 -24.50 -8.89
C LEU A 276 5.42 -25.58 -8.24
N ASN A 277 6.73 -25.35 -8.11
CA ASN A 277 7.69 -26.42 -7.87
C ASN A 277 7.97 -26.70 -6.39
N THR A 278 7.94 -25.67 -5.54
CA THR A 278 8.44 -25.74 -4.15
C THR A 278 7.58 -24.98 -3.15
N GLY A 279 6.42 -24.50 -3.56
CA GLY A 279 5.62 -23.55 -2.78
C GLY A 279 4.16 -23.95 -2.74
N CYS A 280 3.33 -23.25 -3.52
CA CYS A 280 1.89 -23.31 -3.34
C CYS A 280 1.27 -24.64 -3.74
N VAL A 281 1.58 -25.14 -4.94
CA VAL A 281 1.02 -26.40 -5.44
C VAL A 281 1.38 -27.58 -4.52
N PRO A 282 2.67 -27.82 -4.18
CA PRO A 282 3.01 -28.94 -3.32
C PRO A 282 2.45 -28.80 -1.90
N SER A 283 2.48 -27.59 -1.32
CA SER A 283 1.95 -27.41 0.04
C SER A 283 0.45 -27.68 0.11
N LYS A 284 -0.34 -27.23 -0.89
CA LYS A 284 -1.79 -27.45 -0.91
C LYS A 284 -2.15 -28.91 -1.17
N ALA A 285 -1.36 -29.64 -1.97
CA ALA A 285 -1.51 -31.08 -2.14
C ALA A 285 -1.25 -31.85 -0.83
N LEU A 286 -0.16 -31.52 -0.12
CA LEU A 286 0.16 -32.12 1.18
C LEU A 286 -0.92 -31.84 2.23
N ILE A 287 -1.37 -30.57 2.33
CA ILE A 287 -2.44 -30.16 3.26
C ILE A 287 -3.72 -30.97 3.00
N ARG A 288 -4.09 -31.20 1.73
CA ARG A 288 -5.27 -31.99 1.39
C ARG A 288 -5.14 -33.46 1.85
N ALA A 289 -3.98 -34.07 1.64
CA ALA A 289 -3.70 -35.44 2.09
C ALA A 289 -3.73 -35.54 3.62
N ALA A 290 -3.07 -34.62 4.32
CA ALA A 290 -3.09 -34.52 5.78
C ALA A 290 -4.50 -34.30 6.33
N ARG A 291 -5.32 -33.50 5.66
CA ARG A 291 -6.73 -33.32 5.97
C ARG A 291 -7.53 -34.62 5.82
N ALA A 292 -7.27 -35.42 4.79
CA ALA A 292 -7.95 -36.71 4.61
C ALA A 292 -7.62 -37.67 5.78
N ALA A 293 -6.36 -37.72 6.22
CA ALA A 293 -5.97 -38.50 7.40
C ALA A 293 -6.71 -38.02 8.67
N HIS A 294 -6.79 -36.71 8.87
CA HIS A 294 -7.54 -36.13 9.99
C HIS A 294 -9.05 -36.42 9.91
N GLU A 295 -9.65 -36.35 8.73
CA GLU A 295 -11.06 -36.68 8.48
C GLU A 295 -11.36 -38.13 8.86
N VAL A 296 -10.51 -39.09 8.45
CA VAL A 296 -10.65 -40.51 8.86
C VAL A 296 -10.55 -40.66 10.37
N ARG A 297 -9.52 -40.08 10.99
CA ARG A 297 -9.28 -40.17 12.44
C ARG A 297 -10.42 -39.60 13.28
N THR A 298 -11.12 -38.60 12.75
CA THR A 298 -12.18 -37.87 13.47
C THR A 298 -13.59 -38.18 12.97
N ALA A 299 -13.74 -39.15 12.06
CA ALA A 299 -15.01 -39.50 11.42
C ALA A 299 -16.07 -40.00 12.41
N SER A 300 -15.66 -40.52 13.57
CA SER A 300 -16.56 -41.06 14.61
C SER A 300 -17.54 -40.02 15.15
N ARG A 301 -17.21 -38.72 15.06
CA ARG A 301 -18.13 -37.62 15.40
C ARG A 301 -19.39 -37.58 14.54
N PHE A 302 -19.35 -38.22 13.37
CA PHE A 302 -20.47 -38.37 12.44
C PHE A 302 -21.11 -39.76 12.50
N GLY A 303 -20.73 -40.60 13.46
CA GLY A 303 -21.14 -42.01 13.52
C GLY A 303 -20.46 -42.91 12.48
N VAL A 304 -19.42 -42.41 11.81
CA VAL A 304 -18.59 -43.18 10.87
C VAL A 304 -17.36 -43.68 11.60
N HIS A 305 -17.33 -44.97 11.91
CA HIS A 305 -16.22 -45.57 12.65
C HIS A 305 -15.17 -46.10 11.68
N ALA A 306 -14.03 -45.41 11.62
CA ALA A 306 -12.79 -45.87 11.00
C ALA A 306 -11.71 -45.92 12.08
N GLY A 307 -10.83 -46.92 12.06
CA GLY A 307 -9.70 -46.99 12.99
C GLY A 307 -8.66 -45.90 12.73
N GLU A 308 -7.47 -46.03 13.32
CA GLU A 308 -6.35 -45.13 13.00
C GLU A 308 -5.97 -45.29 11.51
N PRO A 309 -5.91 -44.20 10.72
CA PRO A 309 -5.53 -44.27 9.32
C PRO A 309 -4.12 -44.84 9.16
N ARG A 310 -3.96 -45.82 8.27
CA ARG A 310 -2.64 -46.22 7.79
C ARG A 310 -2.16 -45.20 6.77
N ILE A 311 -1.04 -44.56 7.05
CA ILE A 311 -0.47 -43.50 6.22
C ILE A 311 0.81 -44.04 5.59
N ASP A 312 0.82 -44.11 4.25
CA ASP A 312 2.04 -44.36 3.48
C ASP A 312 2.58 -43.01 2.99
N PHE A 313 3.69 -42.57 3.57
CA PHE A 313 4.23 -41.25 3.26
C PHE A 313 4.78 -41.15 1.83
N ALA A 314 5.29 -42.24 1.28
CA ALA A 314 5.77 -42.25 -0.10
C ALA A 314 4.60 -42.02 -1.07
N ASP A 315 3.43 -42.63 -0.82
CA ASP A 315 2.22 -42.38 -1.62
C ASP A 315 1.69 -40.95 -1.46
N VAL A 316 1.79 -40.37 -0.25
CA VAL A 316 1.45 -38.96 -0.02
C VAL A 316 2.35 -38.03 -0.84
N MET A 317 3.66 -38.29 -0.85
CA MET A 317 4.61 -37.51 -1.64
C MET A 317 4.47 -37.76 -3.14
N ALA A 318 4.09 -38.97 -3.56
CA ALA A 318 3.73 -39.25 -4.95
C ALA A 318 2.51 -38.42 -5.40
N HIS A 319 1.49 -38.26 -4.54
CA HIS A 319 0.36 -37.36 -4.81
C HIS A 319 0.80 -35.89 -4.99
N VAL A 320 1.72 -35.43 -4.14
CA VAL A 320 2.30 -34.08 -4.24
C VAL A 320 3.03 -33.90 -5.58
N HIS A 321 3.88 -34.85 -5.97
CA HIS A 321 4.61 -34.81 -7.23
C HIS A 321 3.69 -34.91 -8.46
N ASP A 322 2.64 -35.73 -8.41
CA ASP A 322 1.63 -35.83 -9.46
C ASP A 322 0.86 -34.51 -9.64
N ALA A 323 0.53 -33.81 -8.55
CA ALA A 323 -0.09 -32.50 -8.62
C ALA A 323 0.83 -31.47 -9.33
N ILE A 324 2.13 -31.44 -8.99
CA ILE A 324 3.12 -30.60 -9.69
C ILE A 324 3.15 -30.98 -11.18
N ALA A 325 3.29 -32.26 -11.50
CA ALA A 325 3.41 -32.75 -12.88
C ALA A 325 2.17 -32.41 -13.73
N LYS A 326 0.97 -32.42 -13.16
CA LYS A 326 -0.27 -32.05 -13.85
C LYS A 326 -0.42 -30.56 -14.09
N VAL A 327 0.12 -29.72 -13.19
CA VAL A 327 0.05 -28.25 -13.34
C VAL A 327 1.18 -27.73 -14.22
N ALA A 328 2.35 -28.36 -14.20
CA ALA A 328 3.55 -27.91 -14.92
C ALA A 328 3.37 -27.60 -16.41
N PRO A 329 2.55 -28.35 -17.19
CA PRO A 329 2.28 -28.01 -18.59
C PRO A 329 1.72 -26.60 -18.79
N HIS A 330 0.99 -26.06 -17.80
CA HIS A 330 0.48 -24.70 -17.84
C HIS A 330 1.58 -23.65 -17.74
N ASP A 331 2.71 -23.94 -17.13
CA ASP A 331 3.81 -22.98 -16.95
C ASP A 331 5.02 -23.32 -17.82
N SER A 332 4.92 -24.35 -18.66
CA SER A 332 6.01 -24.90 -19.47
C SER A 332 6.61 -23.95 -20.52
N ALA A 333 7.87 -24.18 -20.86
CA ALA A 333 8.57 -23.44 -21.91
C ALA A 333 7.89 -23.61 -23.28
N GLU A 334 7.36 -24.80 -23.57
CA GLU A 334 6.64 -25.14 -24.79
C GLU A 334 5.39 -24.27 -24.95
N ARG A 335 4.58 -24.13 -23.88
CA ARG A 335 3.37 -23.28 -23.90
C ARG A 335 3.74 -21.83 -24.16
N TYR A 336 4.76 -21.30 -23.48
CA TYR A 336 5.17 -19.90 -23.65
C TYR A 336 5.78 -19.65 -25.02
N THR A 337 6.50 -20.62 -25.58
CA THR A 337 7.01 -20.56 -26.96
C THR A 337 5.87 -20.53 -27.98
N GLN A 338 4.83 -21.36 -27.80
CA GLN A 338 3.62 -21.33 -28.65
C GLN A 338 2.87 -20.00 -28.56
N LEU A 339 2.94 -19.33 -27.41
CA LEU A 339 2.38 -17.99 -27.20
C LEU A 339 3.25 -16.89 -27.83
N GLY A 340 4.41 -17.20 -28.40
CA GLY A 340 5.30 -16.24 -29.07
C GLY A 340 6.38 -15.62 -28.18
N VAL A 341 6.67 -16.23 -27.02
CA VAL A 341 7.77 -15.82 -26.13
C VAL A 341 9.03 -16.62 -26.47
N ASP A 342 10.17 -15.95 -26.62
CA ASP A 342 11.47 -16.61 -26.73
C ASP A 342 11.95 -17.02 -25.33
N VAL A 343 11.77 -18.30 -24.99
CA VAL A 343 12.16 -18.85 -23.68
C VAL A 343 13.61 -19.30 -23.73
N ILE A 344 14.41 -18.82 -22.78
CA ILE A 344 15.85 -19.02 -22.74
C ILE A 344 16.22 -19.59 -21.37
N GLU A 345 16.71 -20.82 -21.37
CA GLU A 345 17.22 -21.47 -20.16
C GLU A 345 18.67 -21.03 -19.91
N ALA A 346 18.85 -20.06 -19.01
CA ALA A 346 20.15 -19.51 -18.66
C ALA A 346 20.07 -18.65 -17.40
N GLN A 347 21.22 -18.49 -16.72
CA GLN A 347 21.39 -17.40 -15.76
C GLN A 347 21.44 -16.05 -16.48
N ALA A 348 20.67 -15.10 -15.97
CA ALA A 348 20.62 -13.74 -16.50
C ALA A 348 21.51 -12.79 -15.70
N THR A 349 22.22 -11.90 -16.40
CA THR A 349 22.94 -10.77 -15.79
C THR A 349 22.63 -9.50 -16.55
N LEU A 350 22.19 -8.47 -15.83
CA LEU A 350 21.95 -7.14 -16.38
C LEU A 350 23.30 -6.42 -16.52
N GLU A 351 23.83 -6.34 -17.75
CA GLU A 351 25.11 -5.66 -18.05
C GLU A 351 24.94 -4.13 -18.12
N SER A 352 23.77 -3.71 -18.55
CA SER A 352 23.37 -2.31 -18.67
C SER A 352 21.85 -2.22 -18.63
N PRO A 353 21.25 -1.02 -18.52
CA PRO A 353 19.80 -0.89 -18.51
C PRO A 353 19.07 -1.52 -19.71
N TRP A 354 19.77 -1.79 -20.82
CA TRP A 354 19.20 -2.30 -22.07
C TRP A 354 19.72 -3.67 -22.50
N VAL A 355 20.70 -4.21 -21.78
CA VAL A 355 21.41 -5.41 -22.22
C VAL A 355 21.39 -6.42 -21.10
N VAL A 356 20.86 -7.61 -21.42
CA VAL A 356 20.83 -8.76 -20.55
C VAL A 356 21.68 -9.85 -21.19
N SER A 357 22.71 -10.30 -20.48
CA SER A 357 23.40 -11.55 -20.81
C SER A 357 22.57 -12.72 -20.29
N ALA A 358 22.39 -13.75 -21.10
CA ALA A 358 21.68 -14.99 -20.80
C ALA A 358 22.53 -16.16 -21.30
N GLY A 359 23.44 -16.64 -20.45
CA GLY A 359 24.47 -17.61 -20.85
C GLY A 359 25.39 -17.02 -21.91
N GLU A 360 25.45 -17.65 -23.09
CA GLU A 360 26.24 -17.14 -24.22
C GLU A 360 25.50 -16.08 -25.06
N ARG A 361 24.19 -15.91 -24.84
CA ARG A 361 23.37 -14.97 -25.61
C ARG A 361 23.41 -13.60 -24.96
N ARG A 362 23.64 -12.57 -25.78
CA ARG A 362 23.54 -11.17 -25.36
C ARG A 362 22.29 -10.54 -25.97
N LEU A 363 21.30 -10.24 -25.14
CA LEU A 363 19.97 -9.78 -25.55
C LEU A 363 19.86 -8.27 -25.37
N THR A 364 19.41 -7.56 -26.42
CA THR A 364 19.10 -6.12 -26.31
C THR A 364 17.59 -5.89 -26.20
N ALA A 365 17.17 -5.10 -25.21
CA ALA A 365 15.74 -4.84 -24.97
C ALA A 365 15.44 -3.37 -24.66
N ARG A 366 14.26 -2.91 -25.07
CA ARG A 366 13.76 -1.59 -24.66
C ARG A 366 13.50 -1.55 -23.16
N HIS A 367 12.88 -2.59 -22.62
CA HIS A 367 12.56 -2.74 -21.20
C HIS A 367 13.05 -4.07 -20.63
N VAL A 368 13.34 -4.08 -19.33
CA VAL A 368 13.65 -5.29 -18.56
C VAL A 368 12.74 -5.37 -17.35
N VAL A 369 12.14 -6.54 -17.10
CA VAL A 369 11.36 -6.82 -15.88
C VAL A 369 12.09 -7.88 -15.07
N ILE A 370 12.46 -7.52 -13.85
CA ILE A 370 13.10 -8.41 -12.88
C ILE A 370 11.99 -9.09 -12.06
N ALA A 371 11.86 -10.39 -12.18
CA ALA A 371 10.85 -11.23 -11.52
C ALA A 371 11.50 -12.47 -10.87
N THR A 372 12.70 -12.29 -10.31
CA THR A 372 13.57 -13.34 -9.77
C THR A 372 13.12 -13.97 -8.46
N GLY A 373 12.00 -13.49 -7.92
CA GLY A 373 11.38 -14.07 -6.73
C GLY A 373 12.22 -13.90 -5.46
N ALA A 374 12.10 -14.88 -4.57
CA ALA A 374 12.78 -14.94 -3.28
C ALA A 374 13.10 -16.40 -2.96
N ARG A 375 13.98 -16.62 -1.98
CA ARG A 375 14.38 -17.93 -1.45
C ARG A 375 14.14 -17.99 0.06
N PRO A 376 14.08 -19.17 0.70
CA PRO A 376 14.03 -19.29 2.15
C PRO A 376 15.19 -18.57 2.82
N ARG A 377 14.92 -17.87 3.92
CA ARG A 377 15.96 -17.24 4.73
C ARG A 377 16.41 -18.23 5.81
N LEU A 378 17.69 -18.59 5.80
CA LEU A 378 18.30 -19.30 6.91
C LEU A 378 18.71 -18.30 8.01
N PRO A 379 18.39 -18.57 9.29
CA PRO A 379 18.89 -17.76 10.39
C PRO A 379 20.39 -17.98 10.58
N ASP A 380 21.08 -16.97 11.09
CA ASP A 380 22.44 -17.11 11.62
C ASP A 380 22.34 -17.84 12.98
N LEU A 381 22.27 -19.17 12.93
CA LEU A 381 22.10 -20.04 14.08
C LEU A 381 23.30 -21.01 14.12
N PRO A 382 24.18 -20.92 15.13
CA PRO A 382 25.33 -21.80 15.24
C PRO A 382 24.94 -23.28 15.21
N GLY A 383 25.74 -24.11 14.52
CA GLY A 383 25.52 -25.55 14.41
C GLY A 383 24.48 -25.96 13.37
N LEU A 384 23.78 -25.01 12.76
CA LEU A 384 22.81 -25.27 11.69
C LEU A 384 23.48 -25.90 10.45
N GLU A 385 24.75 -25.60 10.22
CA GLU A 385 25.60 -26.16 9.16
C GLU A 385 25.92 -27.66 9.34
N ASN A 386 25.72 -28.21 10.55
CA ASN A 386 26.02 -29.61 10.87
C ASN A 386 24.83 -30.55 10.65
N VAL A 387 23.67 -30.02 10.25
CA VAL A 387 22.44 -30.79 10.07
C VAL A 387 21.83 -30.58 8.69
N GLU A 388 21.10 -31.58 8.20
CA GLU A 388 20.30 -31.44 6.98
C GLU A 388 19.06 -30.57 7.27
N VAL A 389 19.15 -29.28 6.94
CA VAL A 389 18.05 -28.34 7.14
C VAL A 389 17.01 -28.48 6.04
N LEU A 390 15.77 -28.69 6.45
CA LEU A 390 14.62 -28.58 5.57
C LEU A 390 14.18 -27.13 5.44
N THR A 391 13.78 -26.76 4.24
CA THR A 391 13.18 -25.47 3.90
C THR A 391 12.02 -25.71 2.94
N SER A 392 11.31 -24.65 2.53
CA SER A 392 10.31 -24.79 1.49
C SER A 392 10.87 -25.32 0.16
N GLU A 393 12.18 -25.26 -0.10
CA GLU A 393 12.75 -25.71 -1.38
C GLU A 393 12.98 -27.21 -1.47
N ASN A 394 13.39 -27.86 -0.37
CA ASN A 394 13.85 -29.25 -0.38
C ASN A 394 12.92 -30.23 0.36
N LEU A 395 11.96 -29.77 1.18
CA LEU A 395 11.10 -30.70 1.95
C LEU A 395 10.30 -31.67 1.07
N TRP A 396 10.09 -31.32 -0.19
CA TRP A 396 9.29 -32.09 -1.12
C TRP A 396 10.01 -33.35 -1.62
N ALA A 397 11.31 -33.45 -1.38
CA ALA A 397 12.12 -34.62 -1.72
C ALA A 397 12.20 -35.65 -0.58
N LEU A 398 11.46 -35.47 0.51
CA LEU A 398 11.42 -36.45 1.60
C LEU A 398 10.72 -37.73 1.14
N ASP A 399 11.37 -38.88 1.32
CA ASP A 399 10.79 -40.20 1.05
C ASP A 399 10.18 -40.86 2.30
N THR A 400 10.60 -40.40 3.49
CA THR A 400 10.16 -40.96 4.78
C THR A 400 9.61 -39.84 5.67
N LEU A 401 8.52 -40.15 6.37
CA LEU A 401 7.95 -39.22 7.36
C LEU A 401 8.93 -39.10 8.54
N PRO A 402 9.39 -37.88 8.90
CA PRO A 402 10.23 -37.71 10.09
C PRO A 402 9.41 -38.02 11.34
N GLU A 403 9.96 -38.83 12.26
CA GLU A 403 9.29 -39.15 13.52
C GLU A 403 9.18 -37.90 14.40
N ARG A 404 10.27 -37.13 14.54
CA ARG A 404 10.32 -35.86 15.25
C ARG A 404 10.72 -34.71 14.33
N LEU A 405 9.83 -33.76 14.14
CA LEU A 405 10.03 -32.58 13.30
C LEU A 405 10.03 -31.31 14.16
N ALA A 406 11.18 -30.64 14.24
CA ALA A 406 11.27 -29.29 14.79
C ALA A 406 11.04 -28.26 13.68
N ILE A 407 10.23 -27.23 13.95
CA ILE A 407 9.94 -26.14 13.01
C ILE A 407 10.36 -24.81 13.63
N LEU A 408 11.21 -24.06 12.95
CA LEU A 408 11.60 -22.70 13.32
C LEU A 408 10.77 -21.67 12.54
N GLY A 409 9.90 -20.94 13.23
CA GLY A 409 9.08 -19.86 12.69
C GLY A 409 7.59 -20.21 12.63
N GLY A 410 6.79 -19.44 13.35
CA GLY A 410 5.32 -19.53 13.44
C GLY A 410 4.58 -18.67 12.42
N GLY A 411 5.17 -18.44 11.25
CA GLY A 411 4.49 -17.84 10.10
C GLY A 411 3.50 -18.79 9.42
N ALA A 412 2.88 -18.34 8.32
CA ALA A 412 1.90 -19.13 7.57
C ALA A 412 2.45 -20.51 7.15
N ILE A 413 3.65 -20.55 6.56
CA ILE A 413 4.30 -21.79 6.12
C ILE A 413 4.51 -22.75 7.30
N GLY A 414 5.03 -22.26 8.43
CA GLY A 414 5.28 -23.08 9.62
C GLY A 414 4.00 -23.65 10.22
N CYS A 415 2.91 -22.86 10.25
CA CYS A 415 1.62 -23.34 10.74
C CYS A 415 0.98 -24.37 9.79
N GLU A 416 0.99 -24.11 8.48
CA GLU A 416 0.46 -25.01 7.44
C GLU A 416 1.18 -26.37 7.46
N LEU A 417 2.51 -26.36 7.45
CA LEU A 417 3.31 -27.57 7.44
C LEU A 417 3.28 -28.27 8.81
N GLY A 418 3.33 -27.51 9.90
CA GLY A 418 3.25 -28.08 11.25
C GLY A 418 1.95 -28.87 11.48
N GLN A 419 0.82 -28.31 11.04
CA GLN A 419 -0.46 -29.03 11.09
C GLN A 419 -0.45 -30.28 10.20
N SER A 420 0.10 -30.15 8.98
CA SER A 420 0.10 -31.22 8.00
C SER A 420 0.92 -32.42 8.47
N PHE A 421 2.16 -32.19 8.92
CA PHE A 421 3.04 -33.26 9.42
C PHE A 421 2.51 -33.91 10.70
N ALA A 422 1.93 -33.13 11.62
CA ALA A 422 1.30 -33.69 12.82
C ALA A 422 0.11 -34.61 12.46
N ARG A 423 -0.74 -34.20 11.53
CA ARG A 423 -1.86 -35.03 11.05
C ARG A 423 -1.40 -36.30 10.36
N LEU A 424 -0.27 -36.25 9.66
CA LEU A 424 0.36 -37.39 8.99
C LEU A 424 1.10 -38.33 9.94
N GLY A 425 1.36 -37.92 11.19
CA GLY A 425 1.89 -38.79 12.26
C GLY A 425 3.21 -38.34 12.88
N SER A 426 3.82 -37.24 12.43
CA SER A 426 5.04 -36.71 13.06
C SER A 426 4.76 -36.10 14.43
N GLN A 427 5.71 -36.23 15.36
CA GLN A 427 5.78 -35.41 16.57
C GLN A 427 6.35 -34.04 16.21
N VAL A 428 5.49 -33.03 16.15
CA VAL A 428 5.89 -31.68 15.69
C VAL A 428 6.09 -30.75 16.87
N THR A 429 7.24 -30.08 16.91
CA THR A 429 7.52 -28.96 17.82
C THR A 429 7.76 -27.69 17.01
N LEU A 430 6.88 -26.70 17.15
CA LEU A 430 6.95 -25.42 16.46
C LEU A 430 7.44 -24.34 17.42
N VAL A 431 8.56 -23.69 17.07
CA VAL A 431 9.22 -22.63 17.84
C VAL A 431 9.06 -21.29 17.14
N GLU A 432 8.45 -20.33 17.81
CA GLU A 432 8.27 -18.95 17.37
C GLU A 432 8.93 -17.99 18.35
N GLY A 433 9.81 -17.11 17.84
CA GLY A 433 10.54 -16.14 18.66
C GLY A 433 9.66 -15.02 19.20
N GLY A 434 8.58 -14.66 18.51
CA GLY A 434 7.61 -13.67 18.96
C GLY A 434 6.53 -14.25 19.88
N PRO A 435 5.67 -13.39 20.43
CA PRO A 435 4.66 -13.79 21.41
C PRO A 435 3.47 -14.55 20.83
N ARG A 436 3.35 -14.64 19.50
CA ARG A 436 2.21 -15.26 18.82
C ARG A 436 2.58 -15.81 17.45
N LEU A 437 1.88 -16.87 17.08
CA LEU A 437 1.84 -17.35 15.70
C LEU A 437 1.18 -16.31 14.79
N LEU A 438 1.44 -16.39 13.49
CA LEU A 438 0.83 -15.53 12.47
C LEU A 438 0.90 -14.04 12.86
N ALA A 439 2.08 -13.54 13.23
CA ALA A 439 2.24 -12.23 13.88
C ALA A 439 1.66 -11.00 13.13
N LYS A 440 1.31 -11.16 11.84
CA LYS A 440 0.63 -10.16 11.00
C LYS A 440 -0.89 -10.10 11.22
N GLU A 441 -1.48 -11.10 11.85
CA GLU A 441 -2.91 -11.22 12.15
C GLU A 441 -3.26 -10.73 13.55
N ASP A 442 -4.57 -10.55 13.80
CA ASP A 442 -5.10 -10.13 15.10
C ASP A 442 -4.95 -11.22 16.17
N ASP A 443 -4.93 -10.82 17.44
CA ASP A 443 -4.60 -11.74 18.55
C ASP A 443 -5.63 -12.88 18.68
N ASP A 444 -6.91 -12.61 18.42
CA ASP A 444 -8.00 -13.61 18.39
C ASP A 444 -7.81 -14.68 17.30
N VAL A 445 -7.27 -14.30 16.15
CA VAL A 445 -6.94 -15.21 15.04
C VAL A 445 -5.74 -16.08 15.41
N SER A 446 -4.67 -15.46 15.92
CA SER A 446 -3.45 -16.16 16.33
C SER A 446 -3.71 -17.17 17.45
N ASP A 447 -4.54 -16.80 18.43
CA ASP A 447 -4.89 -17.69 19.54
C ASP A 447 -5.72 -18.88 19.08
N LEU A 448 -6.68 -18.68 18.18
CA LEU A 448 -7.49 -19.77 17.62
C LEU A 448 -6.60 -20.77 16.88
N VAL A 449 -5.73 -20.30 15.98
CA VAL A 449 -4.80 -21.19 15.24
C VAL A 449 -3.88 -21.92 16.21
N ARG A 450 -3.32 -21.25 17.22
CA ARG A 450 -2.47 -21.90 18.24
C ARG A 450 -3.23 -23.00 18.98
N GLN A 451 -4.44 -22.73 19.47
CA GLN A 451 -5.26 -23.70 20.18
C GLN A 451 -5.57 -24.91 19.29
N ARG A 452 -5.90 -24.67 18.02
CA ARG A 452 -6.17 -25.73 17.06
C ARG A 452 -4.95 -26.62 16.81
N LEU A 453 -3.78 -26.02 16.58
CA LEU A 453 -2.52 -26.76 16.39
C LEU A 453 -2.19 -27.62 17.62
N SER A 454 -2.32 -27.06 18.83
CA SER A 454 -2.07 -27.80 20.06
C SER A 454 -3.08 -28.93 20.30
N ALA A 455 -4.36 -28.72 19.97
CA ALA A 455 -5.38 -29.77 20.04
C ALA A 455 -5.11 -30.93 19.07
N GLU A 456 -4.37 -30.68 17.99
CA GLU A 456 -3.97 -31.68 17.00
C GLU A 456 -2.57 -32.27 17.26
N GLY A 457 -1.96 -32.00 18.42
CA GLY A 457 -0.71 -32.62 18.85
C GLY A 457 0.56 -31.86 18.47
N VAL A 458 0.46 -30.63 17.95
CA VAL A 458 1.62 -29.77 17.73
C VAL A 458 2.03 -29.12 19.05
N THR A 459 3.27 -29.33 19.49
CA THR A 459 3.85 -28.59 20.62
C THR A 459 4.25 -27.21 20.14
N VAL A 460 3.61 -26.15 20.66
CA VAL A 460 3.87 -24.77 20.25
C VAL A 460 4.60 -24.01 21.35
N HIS A 461 5.78 -23.47 21.02
CA HIS A 461 6.56 -22.58 21.85
C HIS A 461 6.60 -21.18 21.25
N THR A 462 5.96 -20.21 21.90
CA THR A 462 6.09 -18.77 21.60
C THR A 462 7.07 -18.12 22.58
N ASP A 463 7.50 -16.88 22.29
CA ASP A 463 8.49 -16.15 23.08
C ASP A 463 9.76 -16.99 23.32
N THR A 464 10.14 -17.78 22.32
CA THR A 464 11.19 -18.80 22.44
C THR A 464 12.24 -18.59 21.37
N ARG A 465 13.45 -18.23 21.79
CA ARG A 465 14.55 -17.88 20.89
C ARG A 465 15.45 -19.10 20.63
N PRO A 466 15.72 -19.50 19.38
CA PRO A 466 16.73 -20.50 19.10
C PRO A 466 18.14 -19.95 19.36
N VAL A 467 18.99 -20.75 20.01
CA VAL A 467 20.34 -20.36 20.44
C VAL A 467 21.42 -21.10 19.65
N ILE A 468 21.34 -22.43 19.59
CA ILE A 468 22.31 -23.30 18.91
C ILE A 468 21.65 -24.63 18.52
N VAL A 469 22.14 -25.25 17.45
CA VAL A 469 21.87 -26.66 17.13
C VAL A 469 23.05 -27.49 17.61
N GLU A 470 22.78 -28.46 18.47
CA GLU A 470 23.78 -29.39 18.99
C GLU A 470 23.56 -30.78 18.39
N THR A 471 24.65 -31.53 18.24
CA THR A 471 24.62 -32.94 17.84
C THR A 471 25.45 -33.72 18.85
N ASP A 472 24.85 -34.73 19.47
CA ASP A 472 25.52 -35.54 20.47
C ASP A 472 26.49 -36.57 19.83
N GLU A 473 27.25 -37.28 20.67
CA GLU A 473 28.21 -38.31 20.23
C GLU A 473 27.54 -39.49 19.50
N LYS A 474 26.22 -39.67 19.63
CA LYS A 474 25.43 -40.72 18.97
C LYS A 474 24.81 -40.22 17.66
N GLY A 475 25.06 -38.97 17.27
CA GLY A 475 24.51 -38.36 16.07
C GLY A 475 23.06 -37.89 16.22
N GLN A 476 22.54 -37.76 17.44
CA GLN A 476 21.21 -37.22 17.71
C GLN A 476 21.26 -35.69 17.74
N HIS A 477 20.32 -35.05 17.07
CA HIS A 477 20.27 -33.60 16.97
C HIS A 477 19.29 -33.00 17.99
N ALA A 478 19.67 -31.85 18.55
CA ALA A 478 18.81 -31.07 19.41
C ALA A 478 18.92 -29.57 19.13
N LEU A 479 17.77 -28.89 19.20
CA LEU A 479 17.70 -27.44 19.13
C LEU A 479 17.67 -26.91 20.55
N ILE A 480 18.69 -26.14 20.93
CA ILE A 480 18.72 -25.43 22.20
C ILE A 480 18.00 -24.10 22.03
N VAL A 481 16.99 -23.88 22.87
CA VAL A 481 16.18 -22.66 22.87
C VAL A 481 16.25 -21.96 24.22
N GLU A 482 16.20 -20.63 24.19
CA GLU A 482 16.06 -19.79 25.37
C GLU A 482 14.61 -19.36 25.51
N ARG A 483 14.04 -19.60 26.69
CA ARG A 483 12.70 -19.14 27.09
C ARG A 483 12.73 -18.74 28.55
N ASP A 484 12.18 -17.58 28.88
CA ASP A 484 12.14 -17.06 30.26
C ASP A 484 13.53 -17.00 30.97
N GLY A 485 14.60 -16.82 30.18
CA GLY A 485 15.98 -16.80 30.67
C GLY A 485 16.57 -18.18 30.99
N THR A 486 15.86 -19.28 30.70
CA THR A 486 16.34 -20.65 30.84
C THR A 486 16.51 -21.32 29.49
N HIS A 487 17.53 -22.18 29.38
CA HIS A 487 17.75 -23.00 28.18
C HIS A 487 16.95 -24.30 28.27
N HIS A 488 16.32 -24.66 27.16
CA HIS A 488 15.59 -25.91 27.00
C HIS A 488 16.09 -26.62 25.74
N GLU A 489 16.10 -27.95 25.80
CA GLU A 489 16.49 -28.80 24.68
C GLU A 489 15.25 -29.34 23.97
N ILE A 490 15.24 -29.23 22.63
CA ILE A 490 14.19 -29.78 21.77
C ILE A 490 14.84 -30.78 20.81
N PRO A 491 14.75 -32.09 21.08
CA PRO A 491 15.36 -33.10 20.22
C PRO A 491 14.55 -33.28 18.92
N PHE A 492 15.24 -33.53 17.80
CA PHE A 492 14.60 -33.67 16.49
C PHE A 492 15.35 -34.61 15.55
N ASP A 493 14.65 -35.13 14.54
CA ASP A 493 15.25 -35.92 13.45
C ASP A 493 15.41 -35.09 12.17
N ARG A 494 14.51 -34.11 11.98
CA ARG A 494 14.62 -33.08 10.94
C ARG A 494 14.25 -31.71 11.51
N LEU A 495 14.93 -30.69 11.00
CA LEU A 495 14.69 -29.28 11.34
C LEU A 495 14.19 -28.54 10.11
N LEU A 496 12.97 -28.00 10.17
CA LEU A 496 12.37 -27.20 9.12
C LEU A 496 12.46 -25.70 9.46
N VAL A 497 13.10 -24.92 8.62
CA VAL A 497 13.27 -23.47 8.79
C VAL A 497 12.24 -22.70 7.97
N CYS A 498 11.43 -21.90 8.67
CA CYS A 498 10.31 -21.11 8.15
C CYS A 498 10.35 -19.64 8.64
N VAL A 499 11.55 -19.09 8.92
CA VAL A 499 11.73 -17.76 9.54
C VAL A 499 11.61 -16.58 8.56
N GLY A 500 11.20 -16.82 7.32
CA GLY A 500 10.96 -15.81 6.30
C GLY A 500 11.63 -16.14 4.96
N ARG A 501 11.53 -15.19 4.03
CA ARG A 501 12.08 -15.32 2.68
C ARG A 501 12.91 -14.08 2.32
N GLN A 502 13.99 -14.29 1.58
CA GLN A 502 14.93 -13.26 1.13
C GLN A 502 14.83 -13.10 -0.39
N ALA A 503 14.74 -11.85 -0.87
CA ALA A 503 14.66 -11.56 -2.30
C ALA A 503 15.93 -12.00 -3.05
N ASN A 504 15.76 -12.52 -4.27
CA ASN A 504 16.87 -12.93 -5.13
C ASN A 504 17.39 -11.74 -5.93
N VAL A 505 18.34 -11.01 -5.35
CA VAL A 505 18.94 -9.80 -5.95
C VAL A 505 20.42 -9.97 -6.32
N GLU A 506 21.08 -11.00 -5.79
CA GLU A 506 22.50 -11.30 -6.04
C GLU A 506 22.74 -11.91 -7.43
N GLY A 507 23.92 -11.70 -8.00
CA GLY A 507 24.32 -12.31 -9.28
C GLY A 507 23.63 -11.75 -10.52
N LEU A 508 22.76 -10.74 -10.36
CA LEU A 508 22.01 -10.11 -11.45
C LEU A 508 22.72 -8.90 -12.08
N GLY A 509 23.89 -8.50 -11.56
CA GLY A 509 24.64 -7.33 -12.02
C GLY A 509 24.08 -5.99 -11.51
N LEU A 510 23.12 -6.01 -10.58
CA LEU A 510 22.40 -4.83 -10.07
C LEU A 510 23.33 -3.82 -9.38
N GLU A 511 24.36 -4.30 -8.70
CA GLU A 511 25.35 -3.50 -7.99
C GLU A 511 26.15 -2.63 -8.96
N SER A 512 26.54 -3.20 -10.11
CA SER A 512 27.28 -2.48 -11.16
C SER A 512 26.42 -1.39 -11.83
N LEU A 513 25.10 -1.57 -11.83
CA LEU A 513 24.13 -0.57 -12.27
C LEU A 513 23.70 0.41 -11.16
N GLY A 514 24.23 0.26 -9.94
CA GLY A 514 23.85 1.03 -8.77
C GLY A 514 22.37 0.90 -8.39
N VAL A 515 21.72 -0.21 -8.75
CA VAL A 515 20.35 -0.50 -8.30
C VAL A 515 20.43 -0.97 -6.85
N LEU A 516 19.74 -0.27 -5.96
CA LEU A 516 19.84 -0.47 -4.52
C LEU A 516 18.78 -1.45 -4.02
N THR A 517 19.03 -2.02 -2.85
CA THR A 517 18.06 -2.77 -2.06
C THR A 517 17.55 -1.94 -0.90
N THR A 518 16.33 -2.21 -0.45
CA THR A 518 15.77 -1.68 0.79
C THR A 518 16.44 -2.31 2.01
N ASP A 519 16.19 -1.76 3.20
CA ASP A 519 16.63 -2.35 4.48
C ASP A 519 16.09 -3.77 4.72
N GLN A 520 15.00 -4.14 4.03
CA GLN A 520 14.42 -5.49 4.09
C GLN A 520 15.06 -6.46 3.09
N GLY A 521 16.03 -6.00 2.29
CA GLY A 521 16.71 -6.79 1.26
C GLY A 521 15.93 -6.95 -0.05
N THR A 522 14.78 -6.29 -0.20
CA THR A 522 14.04 -6.25 -1.48
C THR A 522 14.60 -5.18 -2.41
N LEU A 523 14.31 -5.25 -3.70
CA LEU A 523 14.75 -4.25 -4.68
C LEU A 523 14.06 -2.89 -4.46
N GLU A 524 14.84 -1.79 -4.49
CA GLU A 524 14.28 -0.45 -4.38
C GLU A 524 13.52 -0.07 -5.67
N ILE A 525 12.22 0.20 -5.52
CA ILE A 525 11.32 0.59 -6.58
C ILE A 525 10.40 1.73 -6.15
N ASN A 526 9.86 2.46 -7.12
CA ASN A 526 8.81 3.45 -6.88
C ASN A 526 7.40 2.85 -6.96
N ASP A 527 6.37 3.69 -6.71
CA ASP A 527 4.93 3.31 -6.76
C ASP A 527 4.46 2.70 -8.10
N TYR A 528 5.26 2.81 -9.17
CA TYR A 528 5.00 2.25 -10.50
C TYR A 528 5.79 0.97 -10.81
N LEU A 529 6.49 0.41 -9.81
CA LEU A 529 7.36 -0.77 -9.93
C LEU A 529 8.62 -0.55 -10.76
N GLN A 530 9.07 0.70 -10.85
CA GLN A 530 10.26 1.10 -11.61
C GLN A 530 11.45 1.26 -10.68
N THR A 531 12.60 0.72 -11.08
CA THR A 531 13.89 0.95 -10.40
C THR A 531 14.38 2.38 -10.64
N ARG A 532 15.60 2.71 -10.20
CA ARG A 532 16.25 3.97 -10.60
C ARG A 532 16.41 4.14 -12.12
N TRP A 533 16.41 3.03 -12.87
CA TRP A 533 16.51 3.03 -14.33
C TRP A 533 15.10 3.08 -14.95
N PRO A 534 14.78 4.08 -15.80
CA PRO A 534 13.42 4.26 -16.33
C PRO A 534 12.88 3.13 -17.21
N ASN A 535 13.72 2.15 -17.55
CA ASN A 535 13.36 1.03 -18.39
C ASN A 535 13.63 -0.33 -17.73
N VAL A 536 14.03 -0.34 -16.46
CA VAL A 536 14.16 -1.56 -15.64
C VAL A 536 13.11 -1.51 -14.55
N TRP A 537 12.30 -2.55 -14.50
CA TRP A 537 11.14 -2.72 -13.64
C TRP A 537 11.31 -3.97 -12.79
N ALA A 538 10.54 -4.10 -11.71
CA ALA A 538 10.55 -5.32 -10.91
C ALA A 538 9.17 -5.68 -10.37
N CYS A 539 8.86 -6.96 -10.24
CA CYS A 539 7.59 -7.44 -9.71
C CYS A 539 7.73 -8.80 -9.01
N GLY A 540 6.78 -9.12 -8.13
CA GLY A 540 6.81 -10.32 -7.31
C GLY A 540 7.65 -10.16 -6.04
N ASP A 541 8.04 -11.29 -5.47
CA ASP A 541 8.72 -11.35 -4.17
C ASP A 541 10.02 -10.52 -4.11
N VAL A 542 10.67 -10.29 -5.25
CA VAL A 542 11.92 -9.50 -5.34
C VAL A 542 11.74 -8.05 -4.91
N CYS A 543 10.55 -7.46 -5.09
CA CYS A 543 10.28 -6.06 -4.73
C CYS A 543 9.38 -5.90 -3.50
N GLY A 544 8.63 -6.94 -3.11
CA GLY A 544 7.64 -6.85 -2.03
C GLY A 544 6.51 -5.85 -2.36
N PRO A 545 5.70 -5.43 -1.38
CA PRO A 545 5.75 -5.80 0.04
C PRO A 545 5.05 -7.14 0.35
N PHE A 546 4.39 -7.75 -0.64
CA PHE A 546 3.72 -9.04 -0.49
C PHE A 546 4.51 -10.13 -1.22
N GLN A 547 4.75 -11.23 -0.53
CA GLN A 547 5.32 -12.45 -1.10
C GLN A 547 4.18 -13.46 -1.33
N LEU A 548 3.29 -13.12 -2.27
CA LEU A 548 2.08 -13.87 -2.60
C LEU A 548 1.96 -13.98 -4.11
N THR A 549 1.64 -15.17 -4.62
CA THR A 549 1.56 -15.46 -6.06
C THR A 549 0.65 -14.48 -6.82
N HIS A 550 -0.57 -14.25 -6.33
CA HIS A 550 -1.53 -13.34 -6.95
C HIS A 550 -1.15 -11.86 -6.78
N ALA A 551 -0.42 -11.49 -5.71
CA ALA A 551 0.12 -10.15 -5.57
C ALA A 551 1.26 -9.90 -6.58
N GLY A 552 2.13 -10.89 -6.79
CA GLY A 552 3.15 -10.87 -7.85
C GLY A 552 2.54 -10.77 -9.25
N ALA A 553 1.47 -11.52 -9.52
CA ALA A 553 0.72 -11.40 -10.78
C ALA A 553 0.08 -10.01 -10.95
N HIS A 554 -0.50 -9.45 -9.88
CA HIS A 554 -1.05 -8.09 -9.90
C HIS A 554 0.05 -7.06 -10.23
N GLN A 555 1.21 -7.18 -9.60
CA GLN A 555 2.37 -6.35 -9.87
C GLN A 555 2.88 -6.52 -11.30
N ALA A 556 2.98 -7.76 -11.80
CA ALA A 556 3.42 -8.06 -13.15
C ALA A 556 2.57 -7.36 -14.22
N TRP A 557 1.24 -7.30 -14.03
CA TRP A 557 0.37 -6.51 -14.89
C TRP A 557 0.75 -5.03 -14.90
N HIS A 558 0.93 -4.43 -13.72
CA HIS A 558 1.31 -3.02 -13.60
C HIS A 558 2.70 -2.74 -14.19
N ALA A 559 3.71 -3.57 -13.88
CA ALA A 559 5.07 -3.44 -14.37
C ALA A 559 5.11 -3.52 -15.90
N THR A 560 4.41 -4.51 -16.48
CA THR A 560 4.39 -4.73 -17.94
C THR A 560 3.66 -3.61 -18.68
N VAL A 561 2.48 -3.20 -18.20
CA VAL A 561 1.73 -2.09 -18.82
C VAL A 561 2.50 -0.77 -18.69
N ASN A 562 3.12 -0.51 -17.53
CA ASN A 562 3.96 0.67 -17.36
C ASN A 562 5.24 0.61 -18.19
N ALA A 563 5.81 -0.58 -18.41
CA ALA A 563 6.95 -0.75 -19.30
C ALA A 563 6.59 -0.38 -20.73
N LEU A 564 5.51 -0.96 -21.28
CA LEU A 564 5.18 -0.84 -22.70
C LEU A 564 4.43 0.46 -23.04
N PHE A 565 3.66 1.03 -22.11
CA PHE A 565 2.82 2.22 -22.36
C PHE A 565 3.05 3.37 -21.39
N GLY A 566 4.04 3.27 -20.49
CA GLY A 566 4.30 4.25 -19.44
C GLY A 566 4.78 5.62 -19.91
N ASP A 567 5.11 5.77 -21.20
CA ASP A 567 5.37 7.07 -21.83
C ASP A 567 4.08 7.87 -22.08
N LEU A 568 2.93 7.18 -22.23
CA LEU A 568 1.61 7.79 -22.36
C LEU A 568 0.96 7.99 -20.99
N LYS A 569 0.89 6.90 -20.20
CA LYS A 569 0.25 6.90 -18.89
C LYS A 569 0.82 5.80 -18.01
N ARG A 570 1.09 6.14 -16.75
CA ARG A 570 1.53 5.18 -15.72
C ARG A 570 0.43 4.92 -14.71
N PHE A 571 0.40 3.69 -14.22
CA PHE A 571 -0.58 3.20 -13.24
C PHE A 571 0.16 2.75 -11.99
N ALA A 572 -0.03 3.49 -10.90
CA ALA A 572 0.48 3.09 -9.59
C ALA A 572 -0.25 1.84 -9.10
N VAL A 573 0.45 0.99 -8.36
CA VAL A 573 -0.13 -0.25 -7.80
C VAL A 573 -1.02 0.08 -6.61
N ASP A 574 -2.19 -0.56 -6.52
CA ASP A 574 -3.15 -0.38 -5.42
C ASP A 574 -3.23 -1.63 -4.55
N TYR A 575 -2.56 -1.59 -3.39
CA TYR A 575 -2.48 -2.71 -2.46
C TYR A 575 -3.61 -2.75 -1.42
N ARG A 576 -4.61 -1.86 -1.48
CA ARG A 576 -5.64 -1.77 -0.43
C ARG A 576 -6.55 -3.01 -0.34
N VAL A 577 -6.66 -3.77 -1.43
CA VAL A 577 -7.59 -4.90 -1.56
C VAL A 577 -6.82 -6.12 -2.08
N ILE A 578 -5.80 -6.53 -1.33
CA ILE A 578 -5.05 -7.77 -1.58
C ILE A 578 -5.53 -8.82 -0.58
N PRO A 579 -6.12 -9.94 -1.05
CA PRO A 579 -6.49 -11.04 -0.17
C PRO A 579 -5.23 -11.82 0.26
N VAL A 580 -5.27 -12.42 1.44
CA VAL A 580 -4.21 -13.26 2.01
C VAL A 580 -4.90 -14.46 2.67
N VAL A 581 -4.37 -15.66 2.45
CA VAL A 581 -4.91 -16.89 3.05
C VAL A 581 -3.77 -17.69 3.67
N THR A 582 -3.98 -18.16 4.89
CA THR A 582 -3.19 -19.21 5.53
C THR A 582 -4.04 -20.48 5.55
N TYR A 583 -3.54 -21.55 4.95
CA TYR A 583 -4.27 -22.79 4.67
C TYR A 583 -4.17 -23.80 5.81
N THR A 584 -4.16 -23.32 7.06
CA THR A 584 -4.48 -24.17 8.22
C THR A 584 -5.94 -24.61 8.15
N GLN A 585 -6.35 -25.53 9.02
CA GLN A 585 -7.77 -25.86 9.19
C GLN A 585 -8.17 -25.63 10.66
N PRO A 586 -9.02 -24.63 10.96
CA PRO A 586 -9.69 -23.74 10.00
C PRO A 586 -8.73 -22.79 9.27
N GLU A 587 -9.12 -22.38 8.05
CA GLU A 587 -8.34 -21.44 7.24
C GLU A 587 -8.46 -20.03 7.80
N VAL A 588 -7.39 -19.24 7.65
CA VAL A 588 -7.41 -17.81 7.98
C VAL A 588 -7.32 -17.01 6.69
N ALA A 589 -8.40 -16.34 6.31
CA ALA A 589 -8.51 -15.57 5.08
C ALA A 589 -8.80 -14.10 5.39
N ARG A 590 -7.97 -13.20 4.89
CA ARG A 590 -8.07 -11.75 5.17
C ARG A 590 -7.96 -10.91 3.92
N VAL A 591 -8.71 -9.80 3.86
CA VAL A 591 -8.54 -8.75 2.86
C VAL A 591 -8.57 -7.37 3.52
N GLY A 592 -7.67 -6.47 3.12
CA GLY A 592 -7.58 -5.12 3.67
C GLY A 592 -7.04 -5.06 5.10
N LEU A 593 -7.54 -4.09 5.86
CA LEU A 593 -7.07 -3.83 7.22
C LEU A 593 -7.62 -4.85 8.22
N ASN A 594 -6.76 -5.34 9.11
CA ASN A 594 -7.19 -5.92 10.38
C ASN A 594 -7.11 -4.86 11.51
N GLU A 595 -7.52 -5.22 12.72
CA GLU A 595 -7.55 -4.27 13.84
C GLU A 595 -6.16 -3.77 14.20
N ARG A 596 -5.16 -4.66 14.24
CA ARG A 596 -3.78 -4.30 14.56
C ARG A 596 -3.22 -3.28 13.59
N GLN A 597 -3.43 -3.47 12.29
CA GLN A 597 -3.03 -2.51 11.25
C GLN A 597 -3.82 -1.20 11.36
N ALA A 598 -5.13 -1.26 11.59
CA ALA A 598 -5.94 -0.05 11.75
C ALA A 598 -5.50 0.77 12.98
N ARG A 599 -5.17 0.11 14.10
CA ARG A 599 -4.63 0.75 15.32
C ARG A 599 -3.25 1.37 15.07
N SER A 600 -2.31 0.63 14.46
CA SER A 600 -0.95 1.12 14.20
C SER A 600 -0.94 2.30 13.22
N GLU A 601 -1.85 2.31 12.24
CA GLU A 601 -2.02 3.43 11.31
C GLU A 601 -2.85 4.60 11.87
N GLY A 602 -3.47 4.42 13.05
CA GLY A 602 -4.36 5.39 13.68
C GLY A 602 -5.60 5.70 12.83
N ILE A 603 -6.13 4.68 12.15
CA ILE A 603 -7.38 4.68 11.38
C ILE A 603 -8.52 4.36 12.34
N LYS A 604 -9.58 5.17 12.34
CA LYS A 604 -10.78 4.88 13.12
C LYS A 604 -11.60 3.81 12.43
N TYR A 605 -12.06 2.83 13.18
CA TYR A 605 -12.86 1.73 12.68
C TYR A 605 -13.89 1.31 13.73
N GLU A 606 -14.90 0.60 13.26
CA GLU A 606 -15.83 -0.18 14.06
C GLU A 606 -15.67 -1.65 13.67
N VAL A 607 -15.85 -2.56 14.62
CA VAL A 607 -15.75 -4.00 14.40
C VAL A 607 -17.14 -4.60 14.43
N THR A 608 -17.46 -5.40 13.42
CA THR A 608 -18.58 -6.33 13.47
C THR A 608 -18.05 -7.75 13.45
N HIS A 609 -18.56 -8.57 14.36
CA HIS A 609 -18.15 -9.95 14.54
C HIS A 609 -19.36 -10.88 14.41
N TYR A 610 -19.19 -12.00 13.71
CA TYR A 610 -20.19 -13.05 13.56
C TYR A 610 -19.51 -14.40 13.76
N ALA A 611 -19.99 -15.20 14.70
CA ALA A 611 -19.38 -16.49 15.02
C ALA A 611 -19.94 -17.60 14.11
N LEU A 612 -19.09 -18.54 13.69
CA LEU A 612 -19.53 -19.61 12.78
C LEU A 612 -20.43 -20.66 13.46
N HIS A 613 -20.48 -20.73 14.79
CA HIS A 613 -21.44 -21.58 15.49
C HIS A 613 -22.90 -21.15 15.31
N ASP A 614 -23.16 -19.94 14.80
CA ASP A 614 -24.50 -19.46 14.43
C ASP A 614 -24.82 -19.73 12.94
N ASN A 615 -23.87 -20.24 12.14
CA ASN A 615 -24.10 -20.52 10.72
C ASN A 615 -24.61 -21.96 10.51
N ASP A 616 -25.80 -22.10 9.93
CA ASP A 616 -26.44 -23.39 9.68
C ASP A 616 -25.58 -24.37 8.87
N ARG A 617 -24.82 -23.90 7.88
CA ARG A 617 -23.94 -24.78 7.09
C ARG A 617 -22.78 -25.30 7.95
N ALA A 618 -22.14 -24.42 8.70
CA ALA A 618 -21.05 -24.78 9.62
C ALA A 618 -21.54 -25.77 10.68
N ILE A 619 -22.76 -25.59 11.22
CA ILE A 619 -23.39 -26.55 12.14
C ILE A 619 -23.61 -27.90 11.47
N ALA A 620 -24.20 -27.91 10.27
CA ALA A 620 -24.49 -29.14 9.53
C ALA A 620 -23.22 -29.94 9.17
N GLU A 621 -22.10 -29.26 8.94
CA GLU A 621 -20.80 -29.89 8.67
C GLU A 621 -19.98 -30.21 9.93
N GLY A 622 -20.44 -29.78 11.11
CA GLY A 622 -19.66 -29.88 12.36
C GLY A 622 -18.37 -29.05 12.34
N ALA A 623 -18.35 -27.96 11.57
CA ALA A 623 -17.21 -27.07 11.34
C ALA A 623 -17.50 -25.64 11.86
N THR A 624 -17.93 -25.55 13.12
CA THR A 624 -18.41 -24.32 13.76
C THR A 624 -17.32 -23.44 14.38
N GLU A 625 -16.07 -23.90 14.36
CA GLU A 625 -14.91 -23.17 14.88
C GLU A 625 -14.55 -22.00 13.96
N GLY A 626 -14.49 -20.78 14.50
CA GLY A 626 -14.11 -19.58 13.76
C GLY A 626 -15.19 -18.51 13.69
N PHE A 627 -14.96 -17.51 12.85
CA PHE A 627 -15.75 -16.29 12.79
C PHE A 627 -15.53 -15.48 11.50
N VAL A 628 -16.44 -14.54 11.26
CA VAL A 628 -16.29 -13.44 10.30
C VAL A 628 -16.15 -12.14 11.08
N LYS A 629 -15.04 -11.44 10.88
CA LYS A 629 -14.76 -10.14 11.46
C LYS A 629 -14.63 -9.10 10.35
N VAL A 630 -15.45 -8.05 10.39
CA VAL A 630 -15.45 -6.97 9.40
C VAL A 630 -15.19 -5.63 10.08
N LEU A 631 -14.25 -4.86 9.53
CA LEU A 631 -13.96 -3.49 9.95
C LEU A 631 -14.69 -2.51 9.03
N THR A 632 -15.43 -1.56 9.61
CA THR A 632 -16.11 -0.49 8.89
C THR A 632 -15.67 0.91 9.34
N GLU A 633 -15.84 1.91 8.47
CA GLU A 633 -15.71 3.31 8.87
C GLU A 633 -16.84 3.67 9.87
N PRO A 634 -16.56 4.30 11.03
CA PRO A 634 -17.59 4.57 12.03
C PRO A 634 -18.79 5.34 11.47
N GLY A 635 -19.99 4.79 11.68
CA GLY A 635 -21.25 5.37 11.20
C GLY A 635 -21.51 5.23 9.69
N LYS A 636 -20.68 4.48 8.96
CA LYS A 636 -20.87 4.17 7.54
C LYS A 636 -20.72 2.67 7.30
N ASP A 637 -21.37 2.17 6.26
CA ASP A 637 -21.30 0.75 5.90
C ASP A 637 -20.09 0.39 5.05
N ARG A 638 -19.12 1.32 4.91
CA ARG A 638 -17.93 1.13 4.08
C ARG A 638 -16.96 0.16 4.76
N ILE A 639 -16.68 -0.95 4.10
CA ILE A 639 -15.71 -1.96 4.53
C ILE A 639 -14.28 -1.42 4.37
N LEU A 640 -13.49 -1.53 5.45
CA LEU A 640 -12.07 -1.19 5.53
C LEU A 640 -11.18 -2.44 5.45
N GLY A 641 -11.71 -3.58 5.90
CA GLY A 641 -11.10 -4.89 5.76
C GLY A 641 -11.99 -5.95 6.42
N ALA A 642 -11.66 -7.22 6.18
CA ALA A 642 -12.33 -8.35 6.79
C ALA A 642 -11.36 -9.50 7.01
N THR A 643 -11.56 -10.23 8.10
CA THR A 643 -10.86 -11.47 8.45
C THR A 643 -11.89 -12.56 8.70
N LEU A 644 -11.73 -13.67 7.99
CA LEU A 644 -12.57 -14.85 8.02
C LEU A 644 -11.71 -15.99 8.56
N VAL A 645 -12.18 -16.65 9.60
CA VAL A 645 -11.57 -17.87 10.13
C VAL A 645 -12.61 -18.97 10.04
N GLY A 646 -12.34 -20.02 9.27
CA GLY A 646 -13.31 -21.10 9.08
C GLY A 646 -12.93 -22.07 7.98
N GLU A 647 -13.79 -23.06 7.79
CA GLU A 647 -13.65 -24.04 6.70
C GLU A 647 -13.70 -23.34 5.34
N ASN A 648 -12.70 -23.62 4.47
CA ASN A 648 -12.57 -23.05 3.13
C ASN A 648 -12.71 -21.50 3.08
N ALA A 649 -12.28 -20.78 4.13
CA ALA A 649 -12.38 -19.33 4.22
C ALA A 649 -11.78 -18.59 3.02
N GLY A 650 -10.73 -19.15 2.40
CA GLY A 650 -10.10 -18.61 1.20
C GLY A 650 -11.05 -18.49 0.01
N GLU A 651 -11.99 -19.44 -0.14
CA GLU A 651 -12.93 -19.49 -1.27
C GLU A 651 -14.01 -18.40 -1.19
N TRP A 652 -14.57 -18.19 0.00
CA TRP A 652 -15.67 -17.22 0.17
C TRP A 652 -15.22 -15.81 0.59
N LEU A 653 -13.91 -15.60 0.85
CA LEU A 653 -13.30 -14.26 0.97
C LEU A 653 -13.45 -13.42 -0.32
N ALA A 654 -13.56 -14.07 -1.48
CA ALA A 654 -13.62 -13.41 -2.78
C ALA A 654 -14.80 -12.41 -2.88
N GLU A 655 -15.94 -12.70 -2.22
CA GLU A 655 -17.10 -11.81 -2.22
C GLU A 655 -16.78 -10.47 -1.56
N ILE A 656 -16.18 -10.48 -0.36
CA ILE A 656 -15.80 -9.25 0.35
C ILE A 656 -14.69 -8.53 -0.39
N THR A 657 -13.76 -9.27 -0.99
CA THR A 657 -12.70 -8.70 -1.85
C THR A 657 -13.31 -7.92 -3.02
N LEU A 658 -14.31 -8.49 -3.70
CA LEU A 658 -15.04 -7.82 -4.77
C LEU A 658 -15.82 -6.60 -4.25
N ALA A 659 -16.51 -6.75 -3.11
CA ALA A 659 -17.27 -5.67 -2.48
C ALA A 659 -16.36 -4.48 -2.18
N MET A 660 -15.20 -4.71 -1.55
CA MET A 660 -14.19 -3.68 -1.28
C MET A 660 -13.64 -3.05 -2.56
N LYS A 661 -13.28 -3.85 -3.57
CA LYS A 661 -12.75 -3.34 -4.84
C LYS A 661 -13.76 -2.43 -5.55
N ARG A 662 -15.05 -2.74 -5.46
CA ARG A 662 -16.16 -1.97 -6.03
C ARG A 662 -16.73 -0.91 -5.08
N ARG A 663 -16.20 -0.76 -3.87
CA ARG A 663 -16.70 0.16 -2.82
C ARG A 663 -18.17 -0.09 -2.48
N THR A 664 -18.58 -1.35 -2.46
CA THR A 664 -19.88 -1.82 -2.02
C THR A 664 -19.86 -1.97 -0.51
N GLY A 665 -20.78 -1.30 0.20
CA GLY A 665 -20.90 -1.35 1.65
C GLY A 665 -21.76 -2.52 2.16
N LEU A 666 -21.76 -2.73 3.48
CA LEU A 666 -22.46 -3.84 4.13
C LEU A 666 -23.97 -3.87 3.89
N ASN A 667 -24.65 -2.72 3.72
CA ASN A 667 -26.09 -2.76 3.43
C ASN A 667 -26.39 -3.45 2.10
N LYS A 668 -25.54 -3.25 1.09
CA LYS A 668 -25.71 -3.90 -0.22
C LYS A 668 -25.38 -5.38 -0.13
N LEU A 669 -24.35 -5.76 0.64
CA LEU A 669 -24.02 -7.16 0.92
C LEU A 669 -25.19 -7.88 1.61
N LEU A 670 -25.80 -7.25 2.61
CA LEU A 670 -26.98 -7.77 3.32
C LEU A 670 -28.19 -7.97 2.38
N GLY A 671 -28.39 -7.05 1.43
CA GLY A 671 -29.46 -7.11 0.44
C GLY A 671 -29.25 -8.14 -0.68
N THR A 672 -28.05 -8.72 -0.79
CA THR A 672 -27.72 -9.75 -1.79
C THR A 672 -28.30 -11.11 -1.36
N VAL A 673 -28.98 -11.78 -2.29
CA VAL A 673 -29.43 -13.16 -2.09
C VAL A 673 -28.23 -14.10 -2.11
N HIS A 674 -27.96 -14.75 -0.99
CA HIS A 674 -26.94 -15.80 -0.87
C HIS A 674 -27.64 -17.18 -0.99
N PRO A 675 -27.00 -18.17 -1.63
CA PRO A 675 -27.49 -19.55 -1.57
C PRO A 675 -27.55 -20.05 -0.11
N TYR A 676 -28.51 -20.91 0.19
CA TYR A 676 -28.73 -21.45 1.54
C TYR A 676 -28.83 -22.99 1.53
N PRO A 677 -28.21 -23.70 2.49
CA PRO A 677 -27.25 -23.19 3.46
C PRO A 677 -25.81 -23.16 2.89
N THR A 678 -25.08 -22.05 3.09
CA THR A 678 -23.64 -21.96 2.73
C THR A 678 -22.82 -21.25 3.82
N LEU A 679 -21.50 -21.48 3.81
CA LEU A 679 -20.55 -20.73 4.66
C LEU A 679 -20.48 -19.25 4.27
N SER A 680 -20.65 -18.93 2.97
CA SER A 680 -20.65 -17.53 2.51
C SER A 680 -21.80 -16.71 3.13
N GLU A 681 -22.90 -17.33 3.56
CA GLU A 681 -23.96 -16.65 4.28
C GLU A 681 -23.47 -16.01 5.59
N ALA A 682 -22.37 -16.48 6.18
CA ALA A 682 -21.74 -15.83 7.33
C ALA A 682 -21.33 -14.36 7.04
N SER A 683 -20.94 -14.04 5.80
CA SER A 683 -20.65 -12.66 5.38
C SER A 683 -21.92 -11.79 5.37
N LYS A 684 -23.05 -12.35 4.91
CA LYS A 684 -24.37 -11.71 4.98
C LYS A 684 -24.81 -11.52 6.43
N SER A 685 -24.63 -12.52 7.28
CA SER A 685 -25.00 -12.45 8.69
C SER A 685 -24.15 -11.43 9.44
N ALA A 686 -22.84 -11.32 9.15
CA ALA A 686 -22.01 -10.23 9.65
C ALA A 686 -22.56 -8.85 9.22
N ALA A 687 -22.97 -8.69 7.96
CA ALA A 687 -23.63 -7.47 7.52
C ALA A 687 -24.97 -7.20 8.26
N GLY A 688 -25.71 -8.26 8.59
CA GLY A 688 -26.91 -8.22 9.42
C GLY A 688 -26.64 -7.75 10.85
N GLN A 689 -25.57 -8.24 11.49
CA GLN A 689 -25.14 -7.79 12.81
C GLN A 689 -24.78 -6.31 12.81
N TRP A 690 -24.03 -5.87 11.80
CA TRP A 690 -23.72 -4.45 11.61
C TRP A 690 -25.01 -3.63 11.46
N LYS A 691 -25.98 -4.10 10.66
CA LYS A 691 -27.25 -3.41 10.45
C LYS A 691 -28.09 -3.32 11.73
N ASN A 692 -28.10 -4.38 12.53
CA ASN A 692 -28.79 -4.41 13.82
C ASN A 692 -28.21 -3.39 14.80
N ALA A 693 -26.88 -3.22 14.83
CA ALA A 693 -26.22 -2.20 15.64
C ALA A 693 -26.54 -0.75 15.17
N HIS A 694 -26.90 -0.58 13.90
CA HIS A 694 -27.17 0.72 13.26
C HIS A 694 -28.65 0.97 12.93
N LYS A 695 -29.56 0.19 13.52
CA LYS A 695 -31.00 0.33 13.22
C LYS A 695 -31.54 1.66 13.75
N PRO A 696 -32.44 2.34 13.02
CA PRO A 696 -32.99 3.62 13.46
C PRO A 696 -34.00 3.42 14.60
N GLU A 697 -33.52 3.32 15.83
CA GLU A 697 -34.32 2.99 17.03
C GLU A 697 -35.52 3.92 17.25
N GLN A 698 -35.39 5.20 16.89
CA GLN A 698 -36.52 6.13 16.99
C GLN A 698 -37.62 5.77 15.99
N LEU A 699 -37.26 5.53 14.73
CA LEU A 699 -38.21 5.13 13.69
C LEU A 699 -38.85 3.78 14.01
N LEU A 700 -38.09 2.81 14.53
CA LEU A 700 -38.64 1.51 14.93
C LEU A 700 -39.68 1.64 16.05
N ARG A 701 -39.46 2.50 17.04
CA ARG A 701 -40.46 2.80 18.09
C ARG A 701 -41.73 3.47 17.52
N TRP A 702 -41.59 4.35 16.53
CA TRP A 702 -42.73 4.92 15.82
C TRP A 702 -43.52 3.86 15.04
N LEU A 703 -42.80 2.99 14.33
CA LEU A 703 -43.39 1.88 13.59
C LEU A 703 -44.08 0.87 14.52
N GLU A 704 -43.49 0.57 15.67
CA GLU A 704 -44.10 -0.29 16.70
C GLU A 704 -45.45 0.27 17.16
N ARG A 705 -45.51 1.57 17.49
CA ARG A 705 -46.76 2.27 17.84
C ARG A 705 -47.78 2.25 16.70
N TYR A 706 -47.33 2.49 15.47
CA TYR A 706 -48.17 2.43 14.28
C TYR A 706 -48.76 1.02 14.06
N PHE A 707 -47.95 -0.03 14.18
CA PHE A 707 -48.42 -1.40 14.07
C PHE A 707 -49.31 -1.83 15.24
N ALA A 708 -49.03 -1.37 16.46
CA ALA A 708 -49.91 -1.57 17.61
C ALA A 708 -51.28 -0.94 17.36
N TRP A 709 -51.32 0.32 16.90
CA TRP A 709 -52.56 0.99 16.51
C TRP A 709 -53.32 0.23 15.42
N ARG A 710 -52.63 -0.26 14.38
CA ARG A 710 -53.23 -1.10 13.32
C ARG A 710 -53.79 -2.43 13.82
N ARG A 711 -53.19 -3.03 14.85
CA ARG A 711 -53.70 -4.26 15.49
C ARG A 711 -54.93 -4.00 16.35
N HIS A 712 -55.02 -2.82 16.98
CA HIS A 712 -56.15 -2.45 17.84
C HIS A 712 -57.35 -1.83 17.10
N SER A 713 -57.28 -1.61 15.78
CA SER A 713 -58.35 -0.99 14.99
C SER A 713 -59.44 -1.97 14.49
N ARG A 714 -59.54 -3.19 15.05
CA ARG A 714 -60.70 -4.09 14.88
C ARG A 714 -60.97 -4.95 16.12
N ARG A 715 -61.66 -4.38 17.11
CA ARG A 715 -62.64 -5.09 17.94
C ARG A 715 -63.81 -4.13 18.18
N GLN A 716 -64.87 -4.41 17.42
CA GLN A 716 -66.27 -3.91 17.43
C GLN A 716 -66.50 -2.43 17.72
#